data_AF-A0A9D1QUD0-F1
#
_entry.id   AF-A0A9D1QUD0-F1
#
_cell.length_a   1.000
_cell.length_b   1.000
_cell.length_c   1.000
_cell.angle_alpha   90.00
_cell.angle_beta   90.00
_cell.angle_gamma   90.00
#
_symmetry.space_group_name_H-M   'P 1'
#
loop_
_entity.id
_entity.type
_entity.pdbx_description
1 polymer ?
#
loop_
_entity_poly.entity_id
_entity_poly.type
_entity_poly.pdbx_seq_one_letter_code
_entity_poly.pdbx_strand_id
1 'polypeptide(L)'
;MNKWMLKGIAAIMAVSLLAGMAASAGAAGAPAKQEETLKIASLSDTHYLSPALIKDTDDFTEHLNSDRKMFAESEAFLNALLDTIKKDDPDVLLISGDLTKDGEREGHEALAEILERFEEETGAQVYITPGNHDLNNANALNFNTADKEAVPAGRTGQDDYKEIYADLVYNDASVIAVFTPAEGKQGGGLSYAARPKDGFTILSIDSARYSADNTDSGMDEHETSGNVGPELEAWIVEQIKAARQRGDTVIGLQHHGMVPHFSMEPDLLPMYLVNDYERLAQVYADAGMSYIFTGHMHANDIAAVTTEAGNTLYDIETGSVVTYPSPARAVTLTRTIENGTVREATDVKTYTHGGPVTFINPVTNEEQTVEDISEYGREHGFSNVMLSTTVNGFLHGYYAQVIESGGVRAVIEGLVSDLAGMDLTVEQLVDVGLPLLLPSPQEGGTIYYDSGEGGMIIDTAGSSLELQILIPNSGLKQTLNVLLDKVDALLEDPAQLDNAVTAIVESLTGIMVTDDKTLLDYVNYIYQSHLSGEDNGQQPQWVKDAAAKIESGDLLDQVIDVLVQDITSLLDTVLDNLTVTEVLGITGWDNNKSVKNFIAAEGRMPLLSPYKGHDNTETTLALIFGPLGAGWTSSNNTFTVPSADYTLGRFLDDFNDSFAGGLYTIDLGAMLDELVNGTPADPEEGTPAEEGLINAELRGQINGWLLGLVNSMGTDSNYPHDNNAAIANEWKLLTDRTALDRAIAEAEALDLTPYTAETAKGVADALAAARALPLTAAQAEMDAAAQAIEDALRALVKTAGSPDTPAEVPSTGEAAAVLPLLLLAIAAAGIVVTFRPLFQRRKNAGHR
;
A
#
# COMPACT_ATOMS: atom_id res chain seq x y z
N MET A 1 -13.99 29.83 77.34
CA MET A 1 -15.19 29.74 76.48
C MET A 1 -16.24 28.85 77.15
N ASN A 2 -17.52 28.95 76.75
CA ASN A 2 -18.64 28.40 77.53
C ASN A 2 -18.97 26.93 77.25
N LYS A 3 -19.52 26.25 78.27
CA LYS A 3 -19.93 24.82 78.29
C LYS A 3 -21.02 24.40 77.28
N TRP A 4 -21.41 25.28 76.36
CA TRP A 4 -22.38 24.98 75.29
C TRP A 4 -21.70 24.41 74.03
N MET A 5 -20.46 24.81 73.70
CA MET A 5 -19.73 24.26 72.53
C MET A 5 -19.45 22.75 72.65
N LEU A 6 -19.08 22.28 73.85
CA LEU A 6 -18.83 20.85 74.11
C LEU A 6 -20.05 19.93 73.91
N LYS A 7 -21.28 20.47 73.93
CA LYS A 7 -22.48 19.68 73.62
C LYS A 7 -22.77 19.54 72.13
N GLY A 8 -22.28 20.47 71.30
CA GLY A 8 -22.40 20.35 69.84
C GLY A 8 -21.51 19.25 69.28
N ILE A 9 -20.25 19.19 69.72
CA ILE A 9 -19.27 18.19 69.25
C ILE A 9 -19.72 16.76 69.60
N ALA A 10 -20.26 16.54 70.81
CA ALA A 10 -20.79 15.25 71.23
C ALA A 10 -22.03 14.81 70.42
N ALA A 11 -22.89 15.74 70.02
CA ALA A 11 -24.06 15.44 69.18
C ALA A 11 -23.66 15.07 67.75
N ILE A 12 -22.67 15.74 67.17
CA ILE A 12 -22.19 15.45 65.80
C ILE A 12 -21.52 14.07 65.76
N MET A 13 -20.61 13.75 66.70
CA MET A 13 -19.98 12.41 66.72
C MET A 13 -20.98 11.28 66.98
N ALA A 14 -22.08 11.53 67.71
CA ALA A 14 -23.14 10.53 67.89
C ALA A 14 -23.89 10.22 66.58
N VAL A 15 -24.10 11.22 65.71
CA VAL A 15 -24.68 11.01 64.37
C VAL A 15 -23.69 10.30 63.45
N SER A 16 -22.40 10.66 63.49
CA SER A 16 -21.34 9.94 62.75
C SER A 16 -21.26 8.46 63.12
N LEU A 17 -21.33 8.13 64.42
CA LEU A 17 -21.28 6.75 64.91
C LEU A 17 -22.56 5.95 64.65
N LEU A 18 -23.73 6.61 64.53
CA LEU A 18 -24.98 5.93 64.17
C LEU A 18 -25.13 5.72 62.65
N ALA A 19 -24.57 6.60 61.82
CA ALA A 19 -24.41 6.32 60.38
C ALA A 19 -23.42 5.16 60.15
N GLY A 20 -22.29 5.16 60.86
CA GLY A 20 -21.26 4.12 60.79
C GLY A 20 -21.65 2.73 61.30
N MET A 21 -22.87 2.55 61.85
CA MET A 21 -23.41 1.25 62.29
C MET A 21 -24.69 0.83 61.57
N ALA A 22 -25.12 1.59 60.55
CA ALA A 22 -26.19 1.17 59.62
C ALA A 22 -25.63 0.61 58.29
N ALA A 23 -24.35 0.86 57.99
CA ALA A 23 -23.69 0.48 56.73
C ALA A 23 -23.10 -0.95 56.70
N SER A 24 -23.26 -1.74 57.76
CA SER A 24 -22.68 -3.09 57.91
C SER A 24 -23.72 -4.23 57.94
N ALA A 25 -24.97 -3.93 57.60
CA ALA A 25 -26.08 -4.90 57.53
C ALA A 25 -27.00 -4.67 56.31
N GLY A 26 -26.45 -4.06 55.25
CA GLY A 26 -27.22 -3.58 54.10
C GLY A 26 -26.41 -3.38 52.82
N ALA A 27 -25.24 -4.01 52.70
CA ALA A 27 -24.54 -4.16 51.44
C ALA A 27 -24.92 -5.52 50.83
N ALA A 28 -26.02 -5.55 50.06
CA ALA A 28 -26.12 -6.56 49.01
C ALA A 28 -24.95 -6.34 48.06
N GLY A 29 -24.26 -7.40 47.66
CA GLY A 29 -22.98 -7.30 46.96
C GLY A 29 -23.06 -6.36 45.75
N ALA A 30 -22.18 -5.35 45.72
CA ALA A 30 -21.85 -4.71 44.46
C ALA A 30 -21.22 -5.78 43.54
N PRO A 31 -21.53 -5.79 42.24
CA PRO A 31 -20.91 -6.75 41.32
C PRO A 31 -19.39 -6.62 41.39
N ALA A 32 -18.70 -7.76 41.34
CA ALA A 32 -17.25 -7.75 41.26
C ALA A 32 -16.82 -7.06 39.96
N LYS A 33 -15.91 -6.10 40.08
CA LYS A 33 -15.25 -5.42 38.97
C LYS A 33 -13.79 -5.83 38.96
N GLN A 34 -13.29 -6.26 37.81
CA GLN A 34 -11.87 -6.48 37.52
C GLN A 34 -11.43 -5.42 36.52
N GLU A 35 -10.23 -4.87 36.68
CA GLU A 35 -9.67 -3.81 35.83
C GLU A 35 -8.20 -4.14 35.59
N GLU A 36 -7.83 -4.23 34.32
CA GLU A 36 -6.54 -4.73 33.85
C GLU A 36 -6.04 -3.84 32.71
N THR A 37 -4.73 -3.61 32.63
CA THR A 37 -4.14 -2.72 31.61
C THR A 37 -2.90 -3.39 31.01
N LEU A 38 -2.75 -3.29 29.70
CA LEU A 38 -1.52 -3.56 28.97
C LEU A 38 -1.06 -2.24 28.32
N LYS A 39 0.19 -1.85 28.59
CA LYS A 39 0.87 -0.78 27.86
C LYS A 39 1.72 -1.38 26.76
N ILE A 40 1.56 -0.86 25.55
CA ILE A 40 2.22 -1.31 24.34
C ILE A 40 3.06 -0.14 23.82
N ALA A 41 4.33 -0.38 23.54
CA ALA A 41 5.09 0.43 22.60
C ALA A 41 5.05 -0.24 21.22
N SER A 42 4.93 0.54 20.15
CA SER A 42 4.80 0.04 18.77
C SER A 42 5.69 0.85 17.84
N LEU A 43 6.46 0.13 17.02
CA LEU A 43 7.23 0.61 15.88
C LEU A 43 6.85 -0.26 14.65
N SER A 44 7.18 0.19 13.45
CA SER A 44 7.24 -0.70 12.28
C SER A 44 8.39 -0.32 11.37
N ASP A 45 8.66 -1.21 10.42
CA ASP A 45 9.45 -0.98 9.21
C ASP A 45 10.76 -0.26 9.56
N THR A 46 11.50 -0.85 10.50
CA THR A 46 12.71 -0.23 11.04
C THR A 46 13.82 -0.12 10.01
N HIS A 47 13.77 -0.94 8.94
CA HIS A 47 14.69 -0.98 7.81
C HIS A 47 16.15 -0.78 8.23
N TYR A 48 16.53 -1.47 9.31
CA TYR A 48 17.81 -1.24 9.96
C TYR A 48 18.93 -1.75 9.05
N LEU A 49 19.67 -0.81 8.47
CA LEU A 49 20.95 -1.07 7.81
C LEU A 49 22.07 -0.80 8.83
N SER A 50 22.87 -1.82 9.15
CA SER A 50 23.96 -1.65 10.10
C SER A 50 24.99 -0.64 9.57
N PRO A 51 25.45 0.35 10.38
CA PRO A 51 26.52 1.27 10.00
C PRO A 51 27.83 0.59 9.57
N ALA A 52 28.02 -0.70 9.93
CA ALA A 52 29.14 -1.51 9.46
C ALA A 52 29.10 -1.85 7.96
N LEU A 53 27.92 -1.80 7.31
CA LEU A 53 27.70 -2.11 5.89
C LEU A 53 27.70 -0.86 4.99
N ILE A 54 27.73 0.34 5.57
CA ILE A 54 27.56 1.63 4.88
C ILE A 54 28.90 2.29 4.61
N LYS A 55 29.02 2.99 3.46
CA LYS A 55 30.20 3.78 3.09
C LYS A 55 29.90 4.74 1.93
N ASP A 56 30.57 5.89 1.91
CA ASP A 56 30.72 6.75 0.71
C ASP A 56 31.18 5.91 -0.50
N THR A 57 30.23 5.63 -1.40
CA THR A 57 30.36 4.82 -2.62
C THR A 57 29.32 5.30 -3.62
N ASP A 58 29.58 5.09 -4.91
CA ASP A 58 28.68 5.56 -5.95
C ASP A 58 27.38 4.70 -5.90
N ASP A 59 27.51 3.38 -5.70
CA ASP A 59 26.38 2.46 -5.50
C ASP A 59 25.47 2.82 -4.31
N PHE A 60 26.04 3.19 -3.15
CA PHE A 60 25.21 3.62 -2.01
C PHE A 60 24.57 4.99 -2.27
N THR A 61 25.22 5.84 -3.06
CA THR A 61 24.68 7.15 -3.46
C THR A 61 23.52 6.98 -4.44
N GLU A 62 23.64 6.09 -5.43
CA GLU A 62 22.54 5.72 -6.32
C GLU A 62 21.39 5.11 -5.53
N HIS A 63 21.68 4.20 -4.60
CA HIS A 63 20.66 3.57 -3.77
C HIS A 63 19.91 4.57 -2.87
N LEU A 64 20.62 5.50 -2.20
CA LEU A 64 20.01 6.60 -1.45
C LEU A 64 19.17 7.54 -2.35
N ASN A 65 19.54 7.70 -3.62
CA ASN A 65 18.75 8.46 -4.58
C ASN A 65 17.57 7.65 -5.16
N SER A 66 17.48 6.34 -4.94
CA SER A 66 16.38 5.49 -5.43
C SER A 66 15.23 5.31 -4.43
N ASP A 67 15.39 5.76 -3.18
CA ASP A 67 14.40 5.59 -2.10
C ASP A 67 14.24 6.91 -1.31
N ARG A 68 13.19 6.97 -0.48
CA ARG A 68 12.92 7.99 0.54
C ARG A 68 13.41 7.58 1.94
N LYS A 69 13.96 6.37 2.09
CA LYS A 69 14.45 5.82 3.37
C LYS A 69 15.80 6.41 3.79
N MET A 70 15.86 6.92 5.02
CA MET A 70 17.03 7.54 5.64
C MET A 70 17.97 6.46 6.22
N PHE A 71 18.54 5.64 5.33
CA PHE A 71 19.30 4.44 5.71
C PHE A 71 20.60 4.74 6.48
N ALA A 72 21.27 5.87 6.24
CA ALA A 72 22.50 6.23 6.95
C ALA A 72 22.23 6.67 8.40
N GLU A 73 21.00 7.08 8.69
CA GLU A 73 20.48 7.54 9.97
C GLU A 73 19.78 6.43 10.76
N SER A 74 19.52 5.25 10.16
CA SER A 74 18.61 4.22 10.67
C SER A 74 18.87 3.83 12.13
N GLU A 75 20.13 3.54 12.48
CA GLU A 75 20.54 3.21 13.85
C GLU A 75 20.27 4.37 14.82
N ALA A 76 20.58 5.59 14.41
CA ALA A 76 20.44 6.78 15.24
C ALA A 76 18.96 7.10 15.51
N PHE A 77 18.11 6.98 14.49
CA PHE A 77 16.67 7.22 14.60
C PHE A 77 15.96 6.10 15.39
N LEU A 78 16.29 4.84 15.13
CA LEU A 78 15.75 3.71 15.91
C LEU A 78 16.06 3.87 17.40
N ASN A 79 17.33 4.12 17.76
CA ASN A 79 17.70 4.34 19.16
C ASN A 79 16.98 5.56 19.77
N ALA A 80 16.82 6.66 19.02
CA ALA A 80 16.14 7.86 19.52
C ALA A 80 14.62 7.70 19.71
N LEU A 81 13.96 6.89 18.86
CA LEU A 81 12.55 6.54 19.02
C LEU A 81 12.35 5.54 20.16
N LEU A 82 13.19 4.50 20.28
CA LEU A 82 13.22 3.59 21.44
C LEU A 82 13.41 4.36 22.75
N ASP A 83 14.36 5.31 22.78
CA ASP A 83 14.58 6.22 23.90
C ASP A 83 13.36 7.09 24.22
N THR A 84 12.45 7.29 23.28
CA THR A 84 11.21 8.07 23.42
C THR A 84 10.06 7.22 23.95
N ILE A 85 9.74 6.09 23.33
CA ILE A 85 8.66 5.20 23.80
C ILE A 85 8.95 4.54 25.16
N LYS A 86 10.23 4.28 25.51
CA LYS A 86 10.56 3.75 26.85
C LYS A 86 10.20 4.71 28.00
N LYS A 87 9.93 5.99 27.71
CA LYS A 87 9.50 7.00 28.69
C LYS A 87 8.06 6.79 29.17
N ASP A 88 7.22 6.06 28.43
CA ASP A 88 5.86 5.70 28.85
C ASP A 88 5.80 4.41 29.72
N ASP A 89 6.95 3.78 30.00
CA ASP A 89 7.08 2.62 30.90
C ASP A 89 6.23 1.41 30.41
N PRO A 90 6.45 0.91 29.17
CA PRO A 90 5.61 -0.11 28.53
C PRO A 90 5.68 -1.49 29.22
N ASP A 91 4.64 -2.32 29.06
CA ASP A 91 4.69 -3.75 29.41
C ASP A 91 5.34 -4.56 28.27
N VAL A 92 5.16 -4.13 27.01
CA VAL A 92 5.61 -4.84 25.79
C VAL A 92 6.04 -3.87 24.69
N LEU A 93 6.94 -4.32 23.81
CA LEU A 93 7.29 -3.69 22.53
C LEU A 93 6.80 -4.57 21.37
N LEU A 94 6.13 -3.99 20.38
CA LEU A 94 5.76 -4.62 19.12
C LEU A 94 6.55 -4.01 17.97
N ILE A 95 6.99 -4.83 17.01
CA ILE A 95 7.52 -4.38 15.72
C ILE A 95 6.85 -5.17 14.58
N SER A 96 6.11 -4.46 13.72
CA SER A 96 5.29 -5.01 12.62
C SER A 96 6.08 -5.27 11.32
N GLY A 97 7.24 -5.91 11.44
CA GLY A 97 8.05 -6.31 10.28
C GLY A 97 8.99 -5.25 9.73
N ASP A 98 9.62 -5.61 8.61
CA ASP A 98 10.73 -4.93 7.93
C ASP A 98 11.77 -4.44 8.93
N LEU A 99 12.28 -5.40 9.68
CA LEU A 99 13.24 -5.19 10.75
C LEU A 99 14.55 -4.65 10.18
N THR A 100 15.03 -5.28 9.10
CA THR A 100 16.23 -4.91 8.34
C THR A 100 15.89 -4.26 7.00
N LYS A 101 16.89 -3.69 6.34
CA LYS A 101 16.71 -3.03 5.04
C LYS A 101 16.33 -4.04 3.95
N ASP A 102 17.10 -5.12 3.80
CA ASP A 102 16.93 -6.15 2.77
C ASP A 102 17.38 -7.54 3.30
N GLY A 103 17.08 -7.84 4.56
CA GLY A 103 17.33 -9.17 5.14
C GLY A 103 18.82 -9.44 5.46
N GLU A 104 19.63 -8.38 5.58
CA GLU A 104 21.04 -8.49 5.92
C GLU A 104 21.21 -9.16 7.30
N ARG A 105 21.88 -10.30 7.34
CA ARG A 105 22.16 -11.05 8.57
C ARG A 105 22.92 -10.20 9.58
N GLU A 106 23.91 -9.44 9.11
CA GLU A 106 24.66 -8.48 9.93
C GLU A 106 23.76 -7.34 10.46
N GLY A 107 22.66 -7.02 9.76
CA GLY A 107 21.60 -6.13 10.23
C GLY A 107 20.75 -6.77 11.32
N HIS A 108 20.26 -8.00 11.10
CA HIS A 108 19.47 -8.74 12.08
C HIS A 108 20.22 -9.01 13.39
N GLU A 109 21.48 -9.43 13.31
CA GLU A 109 22.33 -9.70 14.48
C GLU A 109 22.57 -8.41 15.30
N ALA A 110 22.87 -7.27 14.65
CA ALA A 110 23.05 -5.99 15.35
C ALA A 110 21.72 -5.40 15.89
N LEU A 111 20.61 -5.61 15.20
CA LEU A 111 19.28 -5.22 15.67
C LEU A 111 18.83 -6.05 16.88
N ALA A 112 19.14 -7.35 16.92
CA ALA A 112 18.90 -8.18 18.10
C ALA A 112 19.61 -7.59 19.32
N GLU A 113 20.89 -7.21 19.21
CA GLU A 113 21.60 -6.54 20.32
C GLU A 113 20.96 -5.20 20.74
N ILE A 114 20.31 -4.46 19.82
CA ILE A 114 19.58 -3.22 20.16
C ILE A 114 18.32 -3.54 20.98
N LEU A 115 17.57 -4.56 20.59
CA LEU A 115 16.30 -4.94 21.23
C LEU A 115 16.51 -5.67 22.57
N GLU A 116 17.55 -6.50 22.69
CA GLU A 116 17.99 -7.09 23.97
C GLU A 116 18.31 -6.00 25.01
N ARG A 117 19.03 -4.93 24.61
CA ARG A 117 19.29 -3.79 25.50
C ARG A 117 18.02 -3.04 25.89
N PHE A 118 17.03 -2.94 25.00
CA PHE A 118 15.74 -2.34 25.33
C PHE A 118 14.99 -3.17 26.38
N GLU A 119 14.98 -4.50 26.24
CA GLU A 119 14.39 -5.40 27.24
C GLU A 119 15.15 -5.33 28.58
N GLU A 120 16.49 -5.37 28.59
CA GLU A 120 17.29 -5.24 29.81
C GLU A 120 17.06 -3.90 30.55
N GLU A 121 16.89 -2.79 29.83
CA GLU A 121 16.67 -1.47 30.43
C GLU A 121 15.24 -1.24 30.94
N THR A 122 14.24 -1.86 30.30
CA THR A 122 12.81 -1.59 30.58
C THR A 122 12.10 -2.70 31.33
N GLY A 123 12.48 -3.96 31.12
CA GLY A 123 11.71 -5.14 31.50
C GLY A 123 10.46 -5.37 30.64
N ALA A 124 10.32 -4.67 29.50
CA ALA A 124 9.21 -4.85 28.56
C ALA A 124 9.54 -5.94 27.55
N GLN A 125 8.63 -6.91 27.40
CA GLN A 125 8.83 -8.06 26.50
C GLN A 125 8.76 -7.63 25.03
N VAL A 126 9.69 -8.10 24.21
CA VAL A 126 9.76 -7.76 22.78
C VAL A 126 9.03 -8.81 21.93
N TYR A 127 8.20 -8.35 21.00
CA TYR A 127 7.51 -9.20 20.03
C TYR A 127 7.64 -8.63 18.63
N ILE A 128 7.98 -9.50 17.67
CA ILE A 128 8.25 -9.15 16.28
C ILE A 128 7.48 -10.09 15.34
N THR A 129 7.24 -9.61 14.13
CA THR A 129 6.94 -10.44 12.95
C THR A 129 7.99 -10.13 11.89
N PRO A 130 8.30 -11.02 10.94
CA PRO A 130 9.01 -10.63 9.71
C PRO A 130 8.14 -9.71 8.84
N GLY A 131 8.79 -8.80 8.11
CA GLY A 131 8.19 -8.15 6.93
C GLY A 131 8.66 -8.77 5.61
N ASN A 132 8.36 -8.12 4.49
CA ASN A 132 8.74 -8.65 3.17
C ASN A 132 10.22 -8.44 2.81
N HIS A 133 10.97 -7.58 3.51
CA HIS A 133 12.40 -7.38 3.24
C HIS A 133 13.30 -8.35 4.01
N ASP A 134 12.85 -8.89 5.15
CA ASP A 134 13.70 -9.58 6.14
C ASP A 134 14.22 -10.97 5.75
N LEU A 135 13.49 -11.76 4.95
CA LEU A 135 13.79 -13.18 4.73
C LEU A 135 14.08 -13.50 3.26
N ASN A 136 15.15 -14.27 3.03
CA ASN A 136 15.56 -14.76 1.72
C ASN A 136 15.61 -13.68 0.63
N ASN A 137 15.98 -12.45 0.97
CA ASN A 137 16.05 -11.35 0.03
C ASN A 137 17.44 -11.31 -0.66
N ALA A 138 17.46 -11.32 -2.00
CA ALA A 138 18.70 -11.22 -2.78
C ALA A 138 19.27 -9.80 -2.94
N ASN A 139 18.52 -8.76 -2.55
CA ASN A 139 18.94 -7.36 -2.60
C ASN A 139 19.82 -6.95 -1.40
N ALA A 140 20.06 -7.86 -0.45
CA ALA A 140 20.94 -7.68 0.70
C ALA A 140 22.36 -7.24 0.26
N LEU A 141 22.75 -5.98 0.53
CA LEU A 141 24.01 -5.41 0.01
C LEU A 141 24.90 -4.83 1.11
N ASN A 142 26.20 -5.07 0.95
CA ASN A 142 27.27 -4.47 1.72
C ASN A 142 28.05 -3.48 0.83
N PHE A 143 27.95 -2.19 1.17
CA PHE A 143 28.59 -1.08 0.47
C PHE A 143 29.98 -0.75 1.06
N ASN A 144 30.33 -1.29 2.23
CA ASN A 144 31.59 -1.05 2.92
C ASN A 144 32.74 -1.93 2.40
N THR A 145 32.98 -1.90 1.09
CA THR A 145 34.00 -2.71 0.41
C THR A 145 35.33 -1.98 0.26
N ALA A 146 36.40 -2.69 -0.11
CA ALA A 146 37.72 -2.09 -0.29
C ALA A 146 37.86 -1.37 -1.64
N ASP A 147 37.06 -1.80 -2.61
CA ASP A 147 37.02 -1.44 -4.02
C ASP A 147 36.15 -0.20 -4.28
N LYS A 148 35.13 0.03 -3.42
CA LYS A 148 33.94 0.90 -3.56
C LYS A 148 32.75 0.32 -4.35
N GLU A 149 32.88 -0.86 -4.94
CA GLU A 149 31.75 -1.61 -5.54
C GLU A 149 30.97 -2.37 -4.44
N ALA A 150 29.64 -2.41 -4.48
CA ALA A 150 28.81 -3.15 -3.54
C ALA A 150 28.87 -4.67 -3.79
N VAL A 151 28.72 -5.46 -2.73
CA VAL A 151 28.69 -6.94 -2.79
C VAL A 151 27.53 -7.49 -1.96
N PRO A 152 27.01 -8.69 -2.26
CA PRO A 152 25.99 -9.32 -1.43
C PRO A 152 26.40 -9.45 0.05
N ALA A 153 25.52 -9.04 0.95
CA ALA A 153 25.65 -9.22 2.40
C ALA A 153 25.29 -10.67 2.81
N GLY A 154 25.28 -10.96 4.12
CA GLY A 154 24.71 -12.21 4.61
C GLY A 154 23.19 -12.25 4.35
N ARG A 155 22.70 -13.24 3.60
CA ARG A 155 21.27 -13.46 3.36
C ARG A 155 20.66 -14.29 4.50
N THR A 156 19.58 -13.81 5.11
CA THR A 156 18.94 -14.46 6.27
C THR A 156 17.88 -15.48 5.84
N GLY A 157 17.99 -16.73 6.29
CA GLY A 157 16.96 -17.76 6.13
C GLY A 157 16.05 -17.90 7.37
N GLN A 158 14.96 -18.66 7.26
CA GLN A 158 14.00 -18.83 8.38
C GLN A 158 14.67 -19.40 9.64
N ASP A 159 15.58 -20.37 9.49
CA ASP A 159 16.31 -20.95 10.62
C ASP A 159 17.29 -19.95 11.25
N ASP A 160 17.93 -19.08 10.44
CA ASP A 160 18.82 -18.03 10.95
C ASP A 160 18.04 -16.97 11.76
N TYR A 161 16.89 -16.51 11.25
CA TYR A 161 16.01 -15.58 11.97
C TYR A 161 15.55 -16.17 13.32
N LYS A 162 15.23 -17.47 13.35
CA LYS A 162 14.87 -18.20 14.59
C LYS A 162 16.05 -18.38 15.55
N GLU A 163 17.28 -18.50 15.06
CA GLU A 163 18.48 -18.55 15.90
C GLU A 163 18.82 -17.16 16.48
N ILE A 164 18.76 -16.11 15.66
CA ILE A 164 19.08 -14.72 16.04
C ILE A 164 18.10 -14.19 17.10
N TYR A 165 16.79 -14.38 16.90
CA TYR A 165 15.75 -13.94 17.84
C TYR A 165 15.30 -15.03 18.83
N ALA A 166 16.13 -16.06 19.04
CA ALA A 166 15.80 -17.22 19.87
C ALA A 166 15.48 -16.83 21.31
N ASP A 167 16.41 -16.18 22.01
CA ASP A 167 16.29 -15.87 23.43
C ASP A 167 15.44 -14.62 23.70
N LEU A 168 15.38 -13.67 22.75
CA LEU A 168 14.54 -12.46 22.80
C LEU A 168 13.05 -12.76 22.64
N VAL A 169 12.68 -13.77 21.84
CA VAL A 169 11.28 -14.03 21.44
C VAL A 169 10.89 -15.50 21.61
N TYR A 170 11.48 -16.41 20.83
CA TYR A 170 10.95 -17.78 20.69
C TYR A 170 11.11 -18.66 21.94
N ASN A 171 12.05 -18.32 22.82
CA ASN A 171 12.28 -19.01 24.11
C ASN A 171 11.61 -18.32 25.31
N ASP A 172 10.98 -17.15 25.16
CA ASP A 172 10.36 -16.47 26.31
C ASP A 172 9.16 -17.26 26.87
N ALA A 173 9.00 -17.19 28.20
CA ALA A 173 7.97 -17.91 28.94
C ALA A 173 6.53 -17.43 28.66
N SER A 174 6.33 -16.30 27.99
CA SER A 174 5.02 -15.87 27.50
C SER A 174 4.58 -16.60 26.22
N VAL A 175 5.49 -17.15 25.42
CA VAL A 175 5.15 -17.81 24.16
C VAL A 175 4.50 -19.16 24.44
N ILE A 176 3.18 -19.22 24.22
CA ILE A 176 2.32 -20.36 24.56
C ILE A 176 2.06 -21.29 23.38
N ALA A 177 2.28 -20.83 22.14
CA ALA A 177 2.23 -21.64 20.94
C ALA A 177 3.08 -21.02 19.82
N VAL A 178 3.67 -21.86 18.97
CA VAL A 178 4.38 -21.47 17.74
C VAL A 178 3.75 -22.26 16.59
N PHE A 179 3.55 -21.66 15.43
CA PHE A 179 3.07 -22.39 14.25
C PHE A 179 4.17 -23.34 13.74
N THR A 180 3.79 -24.46 13.15
CA THR A 180 4.72 -25.38 12.51
C THR A 180 4.12 -25.77 11.15
N PRO A 181 4.69 -25.31 10.03
CA PRO A 181 4.20 -25.66 8.70
C PRO A 181 4.41 -27.16 8.42
N ALA A 182 3.72 -27.68 7.40
CA ALA A 182 3.85 -29.09 7.01
C ALA A 182 5.30 -29.45 6.57
N GLU A 183 5.67 -30.73 6.68
CA GLU A 183 7.00 -31.22 6.31
C GLU A 183 7.38 -30.83 4.86
N GLY A 184 8.43 -30.03 4.72
CA GLY A 184 8.91 -29.52 3.42
C GLY A 184 8.35 -28.14 3.02
N LYS A 185 7.64 -27.45 3.91
CA LYS A 185 7.23 -26.04 3.78
C LYS A 185 7.94 -25.14 4.79
N GLN A 186 8.00 -23.84 4.51
CA GLN A 186 8.44 -22.80 5.44
C GLN A 186 7.38 -21.71 5.65
N GLY A 187 6.56 -21.38 4.65
CA GLY A 187 5.66 -20.21 4.68
C GLY A 187 4.79 -20.09 5.95
N GLY A 188 4.80 -18.92 6.56
CA GLY A 188 4.09 -18.64 7.82
C GLY A 188 4.76 -19.19 9.09
N GLY A 189 5.89 -19.90 8.94
CA GLY A 189 6.59 -20.64 9.98
C GLY A 189 7.27 -19.81 11.06
N LEU A 190 7.24 -18.48 10.99
CA LEU A 190 7.68 -17.56 12.05
C LEU A 190 6.52 -17.12 12.98
N SER A 191 5.26 -17.49 12.69
CA SER A 191 4.09 -17.11 13.50
C SER A 191 4.10 -17.74 14.92
N TYR A 192 3.70 -16.96 15.93
CA TYR A 192 3.58 -17.42 17.33
C TYR A 192 2.52 -16.67 18.13
N ALA A 193 2.03 -17.28 19.21
CA ALA A 193 1.08 -16.70 20.15
C ALA A 193 1.73 -16.52 21.53
N ALA A 194 1.75 -15.27 22.01
CA ALA A 194 2.32 -14.89 23.30
C ALA A 194 1.25 -14.37 24.27
N ARG A 195 1.45 -14.62 25.55
CA ARG A 195 0.56 -14.21 26.65
C ARG A 195 1.35 -13.39 27.68
N PRO A 196 1.69 -12.11 27.37
CA PRO A 196 2.55 -11.28 28.23
C PRO A 196 2.00 -11.11 29.66
N LYS A 197 0.67 -11.11 29.78
CA LYS A 197 -0.06 -10.70 30.97
C LYS A 197 -1.38 -11.43 31.04
N ASP A 198 -1.87 -11.71 32.24
CA ASP A 198 -3.22 -12.23 32.40
C ASP A 198 -4.23 -11.26 31.75
N GLY A 199 -5.10 -11.81 30.91
CA GLY A 199 -6.09 -11.04 30.17
C GLY A 199 -5.68 -10.55 28.79
N PHE A 200 -4.47 -10.83 28.31
CA PHE A 200 -3.98 -10.34 27.01
C PHE A 200 -3.25 -11.44 26.23
N THR A 201 -3.55 -11.60 24.94
CA THR A 201 -2.83 -12.49 24.02
C THR A 201 -2.44 -11.70 22.77
N ILE A 202 -1.15 -11.72 22.46
CA ILE A 202 -0.57 -11.21 21.23
C ILE A 202 -0.42 -12.40 20.27
N LEU A 203 -0.76 -12.21 19.00
CA LEU A 203 -0.62 -13.22 17.95
C LEU A 203 0.21 -12.63 16.82
N SER A 204 1.49 -13.00 16.78
CA SER A 204 2.39 -12.65 15.68
C SER A 204 2.08 -13.55 14.48
N ILE A 205 1.80 -12.91 13.34
CA ILE A 205 1.36 -13.52 12.09
C ILE A 205 2.42 -13.23 11.02
N ASP A 206 3.23 -14.24 10.77
CA ASP A 206 4.13 -14.29 9.62
C ASP A 206 3.28 -14.37 8.34
N SER A 207 3.13 -13.21 7.70
CA SER A 207 2.45 -13.04 6.41
C SER A 207 3.45 -12.89 5.26
N ALA A 208 4.75 -12.95 5.52
CA ALA A 208 5.79 -12.65 4.55
C ALA A 208 6.00 -13.79 3.54
N ARG A 209 6.27 -13.42 2.29
CA ARG A 209 6.52 -14.35 1.19
C ARG A 209 8.01 -14.40 0.91
N TYR A 210 8.64 -15.53 1.27
CA TYR A 210 10.09 -15.70 1.22
C TYR A 210 10.52 -17.15 0.89
N SER A 211 9.58 -18.04 0.56
CA SER A 211 9.83 -19.48 0.43
C SER A 211 9.04 -20.09 -0.72
N ALA A 212 9.61 -21.09 -1.38
CA ALA A 212 9.05 -21.70 -2.61
C ALA A 212 7.67 -22.35 -2.45
N ASP A 213 7.13 -22.49 -1.23
CA ASP A 213 5.76 -22.94 -0.99
C ASP A 213 4.73 -21.82 -0.76
N ASN A 214 5.18 -20.57 -0.56
CA ASN A 214 4.30 -19.39 -0.43
C ASN A 214 4.56 -18.26 -1.44
N THR A 215 5.61 -18.31 -2.26
CA THR A 215 5.93 -17.34 -3.34
C THR A 215 5.28 -17.69 -4.69
N ASP A 216 4.91 -16.68 -5.49
CA ASP A 216 4.36 -16.87 -6.85
C ASP A 216 5.46 -17.24 -7.86
N SER A 217 6.68 -16.78 -7.63
CA SER A 217 7.90 -17.21 -8.32
C SER A 217 8.23 -18.69 -8.12
N GLY A 218 7.74 -19.32 -7.05
CA GLY A 218 8.08 -20.69 -6.67
C GLY A 218 9.55 -20.87 -6.27
N MET A 219 10.16 -19.80 -5.76
CA MET A 219 11.57 -19.71 -5.35
C MET A 219 11.69 -19.32 -3.88
N ASP A 220 12.82 -19.66 -3.26
CA ASP A 220 13.21 -19.15 -1.93
C ASP A 220 13.81 -17.74 -2.07
N GLU A 221 12.93 -16.78 -2.39
CA GLU A 221 13.19 -15.36 -2.66
C GLU A 221 12.06 -14.51 -2.05
N HIS A 222 12.34 -13.26 -1.70
CA HIS A 222 11.34 -12.35 -1.15
C HIS A 222 10.30 -11.86 -2.20
N GLU A 223 9.06 -11.58 -1.77
CA GLU A 223 8.02 -10.96 -2.59
C GLU A 223 7.20 -9.94 -1.76
N THR A 224 6.95 -8.75 -2.32
CA THR A 224 6.33 -7.56 -1.67
C THR A 224 4.86 -7.75 -1.22
N SER A 225 4.28 -8.93 -1.37
CA SER A 225 2.86 -9.18 -1.09
C SER A 225 2.67 -10.10 0.11
N GLY A 226 1.59 -9.91 0.86
CA GLY A 226 1.31 -10.73 2.05
C GLY A 226 0.53 -12.00 1.72
N ASN A 227 0.76 -13.11 2.42
CA ASN A 227 -0.01 -14.35 2.22
C ASN A 227 -0.21 -15.14 3.52
N VAL A 228 -1.47 -15.42 3.89
CA VAL A 228 -1.82 -16.37 4.96
C VAL A 228 -2.38 -17.65 4.33
N GLY A 229 -1.56 -18.70 4.31
CA GLY A 229 -1.99 -20.02 3.83
C GLY A 229 -3.05 -20.68 4.72
N PRO A 230 -3.87 -21.60 4.20
CA PRO A 230 -5.03 -22.16 4.92
C PRO A 230 -4.67 -23.02 6.15
N GLU A 231 -3.43 -23.53 6.23
CA GLU A 231 -2.90 -24.20 7.43
C GLU A 231 -2.62 -23.18 8.56
N LEU A 232 -2.10 -22.00 8.20
CA LEU A 232 -1.85 -20.90 9.13
C LEU A 232 -3.17 -20.22 9.55
N GLU A 233 -4.09 -19.94 8.63
CA GLU A 233 -5.43 -19.38 8.95
C GLU A 233 -6.16 -20.26 9.99
N ALA A 234 -6.15 -21.57 9.80
CA ALA A 234 -6.78 -22.51 10.73
C ALA A 234 -6.16 -22.45 12.13
N TRP A 235 -4.83 -22.32 12.23
CA TRP A 235 -4.11 -22.18 13.49
C TRP A 235 -4.33 -20.81 14.15
N ILE A 236 -4.33 -19.71 13.39
CA ILE A 236 -4.67 -18.35 13.85
C ILE A 236 -6.06 -18.36 14.48
N VAL A 237 -7.05 -18.91 13.77
CA VAL A 237 -8.43 -19.01 14.23
C VAL A 237 -8.57 -19.92 15.46
N GLU A 238 -7.70 -20.93 15.64
CA GLU A 238 -7.61 -21.71 16.88
C GLU A 238 -7.06 -20.87 18.04
N GLN A 239 -5.96 -20.13 17.83
CA GLN A 239 -5.35 -19.30 18.89
C GLN A 239 -6.26 -18.16 19.35
N ILE A 240 -6.92 -17.45 18.44
CA ILE A 240 -7.92 -16.41 18.78
C ILE A 240 -9.03 -17.01 19.65
N LYS A 241 -9.56 -18.18 19.28
CA LYS A 241 -10.63 -18.86 20.03
C LYS A 241 -10.16 -19.41 21.38
N ALA A 242 -8.92 -19.89 21.47
CA ALA A 242 -8.32 -20.30 22.73
C ALA A 242 -8.13 -19.12 23.69
N ALA A 243 -7.70 -17.96 23.18
CA ALA A 243 -7.57 -16.73 23.96
C ALA A 243 -8.93 -16.20 24.46
N ARG A 244 -9.94 -16.12 23.59
CA ARG A 244 -11.31 -15.73 24.01
C ARG A 244 -11.95 -16.72 25.00
N GLN A 245 -11.59 -18.01 24.96
CA GLN A 245 -12.00 -19.00 25.98
C GLN A 245 -11.34 -18.78 27.35
N ARG A 246 -10.13 -18.22 27.39
CA ARG A 246 -9.49 -17.75 28.65
C ARG A 246 -10.03 -16.39 29.11
N GLY A 247 -10.89 -15.74 28.32
CA GLY A 247 -11.32 -14.37 28.56
C GLY A 247 -10.20 -13.34 28.33
N ASP A 248 -9.20 -13.66 27.51
CA ASP A 248 -8.15 -12.72 27.10
C ASP A 248 -8.67 -11.78 25.99
N THR A 249 -8.11 -10.57 25.94
CA THR A 249 -8.19 -9.65 24.80
C THR A 249 -7.16 -10.08 23.76
N VAL A 250 -7.56 -10.12 22.48
CA VAL A 250 -6.72 -10.65 21.39
C VAL A 250 -6.26 -9.53 20.48
N ILE A 251 -4.93 -9.46 20.32
CA ILE A 251 -4.20 -8.44 19.57
C ILE A 251 -3.38 -9.18 18.51
N GLY A 252 -3.53 -8.84 17.24
CA GLY A 252 -2.66 -9.30 16.16
C GLY A 252 -1.40 -8.44 16.03
N LEU A 253 -0.33 -9.03 15.53
CA LEU A 253 0.85 -8.35 15.02
C LEU A 253 1.16 -8.96 13.66
N GLN A 254 1.09 -8.17 12.59
CA GLN A 254 1.35 -8.57 11.20
C GLN A 254 2.16 -7.45 10.54
N HIS A 255 2.76 -7.70 9.38
CA HIS A 255 3.40 -6.65 8.59
C HIS A 255 2.41 -5.98 7.63
N HIS A 256 2.06 -6.68 6.55
CA HIS A 256 1.04 -6.29 5.58
C HIS A 256 -0.30 -5.89 6.22
N GLY A 257 -0.99 -4.91 5.62
CA GLY A 257 -2.30 -4.42 6.08
C GLY A 257 -3.41 -5.47 6.00
N MET A 258 -4.43 -5.32 6.86
CA MET A 258 -5.62 -6.17 6.97
C MET A 258 -6.91 -5.42 6.61
N VAL A 259 -6.91 -4.08 6.68
CA VAL A 259 -7.98 -3.19 6.22
C VAL A 259 -7.35 -2.07 5.38
N PRO A 260 -7.97 -1.63 4.26
CA PRO A 260 -7.42 -0.52 3.48
C PRO A 260 -7.37 0.78 4.28
N HIS A 261 -6.17 1.37 4.29
CA HIS A 261 -5.85 2.66 4.91
C HIS A 261 -6.12 3.83 3.94
N PHE A 262 -6.25 3.57 2.63
CA PHE A 262 -6.87 4.53 1.71
C PHE A 262 -7.80 3.86 0.68
N SER A 263 -8.83 4.60 0.24
CA SER A 263 -9.97 4.03 -0.53
C SER A 263 -9.62 3.39 -1.89
N MET A 264 -8.49 3.75 -2.50
CA MET A 264 -7.97 3.18 -3.76
C MET A 264 -6.76 2.26 -3.55
N GLU A 265 -6.36 1.97 -2.31
CA GLU A 265 -5.26 1.05 -2.02
C GLU A 265 -5.43 -0.33 -2.67
N PRO A 266 -6.62 -0.96 -2.68
CA PRO A 266 -6.81 -2.27 -3.33
C PRO A 266 -6.67 -2.25 -4.86
N ASP A 267 -6.78 -1.08 -5.50
CA ASP A 267 -6.63 -0.90 -6.94
C ASP A 267 -5.22 -0.44 -7.34
N LEU A 268 -4.51 0.25 -6.44
CA LEU A 268 -3.22 0.90 -6.70
C LEU A 268 -2.03 0.17 -6.08
N LEU A 269 -2.18 -0.27 -4.83
CA LEU A 269 -1.14 -0.89 -3.99
C LEU A 269 -1.61 -2.25 -3.41
N PRO A 270 -2.24 -3.16 -4.17
CA PRO A 270 -2.83 -4.40 -3.64
C PRO A 270 -1.84 -5.35 -2.95
N MET A 271 -0.54 -5.20 -3.18
CA MET A 271 0.52 -5.96 -2.50
C MET A 271 0.76 -5.52 -1.05
N TYR A 272 0.39 -4.29 -0.68
CA TYR A 272 0.59 -3.77 0.69
C TYR A 272 -0.40 -4.39 1.68
N LEU A 273 -1.57 -4.80 1.19
CA LEU A 273 -2.54 -5.61 1.90
C LEU A 273 -2.18 -7.10 1.83
N VAL A 274 -2.55 -7.86 2.86
CA VAL A 274 -2.44 -9.32 2.82
C VAL A 274 -3.42 -9.90 1.78
N ASN A 275 -2.99 -10.91 1.02
CA ASN A 275 -3.88 -11.63 0.11
C ASN A 275 -5.14 -12.12 0.85
N ASP A 276 -6.31 -11.86 0.27
CA ASP A 276 -7.64 -12.20 0.83
C ASP A 276 -8.02 -11.40 2.11
N TYR A 277 -7.43 -10.21 2.33
CA TYR A 277 -7.68 -9.33 3.49
C TYR A 277 -9.17 -9.12 3.80
N GLU A 278 -10.03 -8.85 2.79
CA GLU A 278 -11.47 -8.56 3.00
C GLU A 278 -12.16 -9.73 3.73
N ARG A 279 -11.76 -10.98 3.43
CA ARG A 279 -12.27 -12.16 4.12
C ARG A 279 -11.53 -12.41 5.44
N LEU A 280 -10.20 -12.30 5.46
CA LEU A 280 -9.40 -12.59 6.65
C LEU A 280 -9.75 -11.66 7.81
N ALA A 281 -9.92 -10.36 7.56
CA ALA A 281 -10.33 -9.37 8.55
C ALA A 281 -11.69 -9.73 9.19
N GLN A 282 -12.67 -10.13 8.37
CA GLN A 282 -13.99 -10.60 8.82
C GLN A 282 -13.87 -11.89 9.66
N VAL A 283 -13.07 -12.86 9.20
CA VAL A 283 -12.83 -14.14 9.89
C VAL A 283 -12.13 -13.94 11.24
N TYR A 284 -11.17 -13.01 11.33
CA TYR A 284 -10.45 -12.71 12.56
C TYR A 284 -11.34 -11.93 13.53
N ALA A 285 -12.08 -10.92 13.07
CA ALA A 285 -13.06 -10.20 13.88
C ALA A 285 -14.13 -11.14 14.48
N ASP A 286 -14.72 -12.03 13.66
CA ASP A 286 -15.74 -12.99 14.12
C ASP A 286 -15.18 -14.17 14.92
N ALA A 287 -13.90 -14.52 14.77
CA ALA A 287 -13.20 -15.39 15.71
C ALA A 287 -12.93 -14.68 17.04
N GLY A 288 -12.80 -13.35 17.01
CA GLY A 288 -12.63 -12.47 18.15
C GLY A 288 -11.25 -11.81 18.24
N MET A 289 -10.64 -11.31 17.17
CA MET A 289 -9.55 -10.34 17.25
C MET A 289 -10.15 -8.93 17.41
N SER A 290 -9.68 -8.13 18.38
CA SER A 290 -10.15 -6.74 18.57
C SER A 290 -9.28 -5.74 17.78
N TYR A 291 -7.97 -5.97 17.76
CA TYR A 291 -6.95 -5.05 17.27
C TYR A 291 -5.90 -5.84 16.49
N ILE A 292 -5.30 -5.24 15.46
CA ILE A 292 -4.08 -5.73 14.79
C ILE A 292 -3.13 -4.55 14.58
N PHE A 293 -1.84 -4.77 14.76
CA PHE A 293 -0.76 -3.80 14.49
C PHE A 293 -0.03 -4.20 13.20
N THR A 294 0.28 -3.22 12.37
CA THR A 294 0.70 -3.34 10.95
C THR A 294 1.70 -2.24 10.57
N GLY A 295 2.26 -2.35 9.36
CA GLY A 295 3.19 -1.39 8.75
C GLY A 295 3.14 -1.48 7.22
N HIS A 296 4.30 -1.63 6.57
CA HIS A 296 4.50 -1.84 5.13
C HIS A 296 4.19 -0.62 4.24
N MET A 297 3.04 0.03 4.37
CA MET A 297 2.77 1.28 3.62
C MET A 297 3.63 2.45 4.17
N HIS A 298 4.02 2.34 5.44
CA HIS A 298 4.72 3.31 6.27
C HIS A 298 3.85 4.51 6.68
N ALA A 299 2.52 4.44 6.59
CA ALA A 299 1.65 5.48 7.11
C ALA A 299 1.41 5.33 8.62
N ASN A 300 1.12 6.44 9.27
CA ASN A 300 0.66 6.46 10.65
C ASN A 300 -0.87 6.58 10.67
N ASP A 301 -1.56 5.59 10.09
CA ASP A 301 -3.01 5.55 9.94
C ASP A 301 -3.70 4.65 11.00
N ILE A 302 -5.04 4.68 11.09
CA ILE A 302 -5.85 3.65 11.76
C ILE A 302 -7.08 3.37 10.89
N ALA A 303 -7.26 2.12 10.45
CA ALA A 303 -8.41 1.69 9.67
C ALA A 303 -9.33 0.77 10.50
N ALA A 304 -10.61 0.63 10.12
CA ALA A 304 -11.54 -0.26 10.82
C ALA A 304 -12.49 -1.01 9.88
N VAL A 305 -12.83 -2.25 10.25
CA VAL A 305 -13.91 -3.01 9.60
C VAL A 305 -14.84 -3.63 10.64
N THR A 306 -16.14 -3.57 10.39
CA THR A 306 -17.18 -4.17 11.25
C THR A 306 -17.97 -5.22 10.49
N THR A 307 -18.12 -6.40 11.07
CA THR A 307 -18.73 -7.58 10.43
C THR A 307 -20.25 -7.54 10.43
N GLU A 308 -20.90 -8.40 9.64
CA GLU A 308 -22.37 -8.61 9.73
C GLU A 308 -22.82 -9.09 11.12
N ALA A 309 -21.94 -9.72 11.90
CA ALA A 309 -22.21 -10.13 13.28
C ALA A 309 -22.05 -8.98 14.29
N GLY A 310 -21.47 -7.84 13.88
CA GLY A 310 -21.24 -6.66 14.71
C GLY A 310 -19.95 -6.69 15.54
N ASN A 311 -18.98 -7.54 15.16
CA ASN A 311 -17.62 -7.47 15.70
C ASN A 311 -16.80 -6.46 14.90
N THR A 312 -15.91 -5.70 15.54
CA THR A 312 -15.04 -4.73 14.87
C THR A 312 -13.58 -5.13 15.05
N LEU A 313 -12.82 -5.13 13.95
CA LEU A 313 -11.36 -5.17 13.95
C LEU A 313 -10.84 -3.77 13.62
N TYR A 314 -9.91 -3.29 14.44
CA TYR A 314 -9.14 -2.07 14.20
C TYR A 314 -7.74 -2.46 13.72
N ASP A 315 -7.34 -1.91 12.58
CA ASP A 315 -6.00 -2.01 12.01
C ASP A 315 -5.21 -0.75 12.37
N ILE A 316 -4.01 -0.93 12.91
CA ILE A 316 -3.25 0.13 13.60
C ILE A 316 -1.86 0.21 12.97
N GLU A 317 -1.78 0.80 11.77
CA GLU A 317 -0.53 0.93 11.02
C GLU A 317 0.42 1.92 11.71
N THR A 318 1.64 1.49 12.05
CA THR A 318 2.67 2.39 12.57
C THR A 318 3.67 2.68 11.47
N GLY A 319 3.84 3.95 11.08
CA GLY A 319 4.76 4.28 10.00
C GLY A 319 6.23 3.97 10.30
N SER A 320 7.03 3.82 9.25
CA SER A 320 8.45 3.45 9.33
C SER A 320 9.29 4.44 10.13
N VAL A 321 10.20 3.89 10.94
CA VAL A 321 11.25 4.63 11.65
C VAL A 321 12.13 5.48 10.72
N VAL A 322 12.34 5.07 9.46
CA VAL A 322 13.31 5.70 8.55
C VAL A 322 12.69 6.44 7.35
N THR A 323 11.37 6.60 7.31
CA THR A 323 10.70 7.49 6.34
C THR A 323 9.81 8.49 7.05
N TYR A 324 9.59 9.67 6.46
CA TYR A 324 8.65 10.65 7.01
C TYR A 324 7.32 10.01 7.47
N PRO A 325 6.80 10.28 8.69
CA PRO A 325 7.32 11.22 9.70
C PRO A 325 8.28 10.62 10.74
N SER A 326 8.77 9.38 10.58
CA SER A 326 9.49 8.61 11.61
C SER A 326 8.72 8.51 12.93
N PRO A 327 7.51 7.92 12.94
CA PRO A 327 6.65 7.89 14.11
C PRO A 327 7.04 6.75 15.07
N ALA A 328 6.57 6.87 16.31
CA ALA A 328 6.51 5.76 17.26
C ALA A 328 5.22 5.83 18.09
N ARG A 329 4.51 4.73 18.27
CA ARG A 329 3.21 4.72 18.99
C ARG A 329 3.36 4.17 20.40
N ALA A 330 2.79 4.86 21.38
CA ALA A 330 2.53 4.36 22.73
C ALA A 330 1.02 4.16 22.91
N VAL A 331 0.60 2.95 23.26
CA VAL A 331 -0.81 2.56 23.36
C VAL A 331 -1.11 2.00 24.74
N THR A 332 -2.16 2.48 25.39
CA THR A 332 -2.63 1.96 26.69
C THR A 332 -3.98 1.28 26.51
N LEU A 333 -3.98 -0.05 26.50
CA LEU A 333 -5.19 -0.87 26.42
C LEU A 333 -5.67 -1.19 27.84
N THR A 334 -6.69 -0.48 28.32
CA THR A 334 -7.33 -0.77 29.61
C THR A 334 -8.66 -1.50 29.40
N ARG A 335 -8.83 -2.63 30.10
CA ARG A 335 -10.07 -3.42 30.07
C ARG A 335 -10.72 -3.50 31.44
N THR A 336 -12.02 -3.24 31.49
CA THR A 336 -12.89 -3.42 32.66
C THR A 336 -13.81 -4.62 32.43
N ILE A 337 -13.85 -5.54 33.39
CA ILE A 337 -14.78 -6.67 33.40
C ILE A 337 -15.81 -6.46 34.49
N GLU A 338 -17.09 -6.47 34.13
CA GLU A 338 -18.23 -6.39 35.05
C GLU A 338 -19.42 -7.19 34.47
N ASN A 339 -20.12 -7.99 35.29
CA ASN A 339 -21.32 -8.75 34.90
C ASN A 339 -21.15 -9.56 33.58
N GLY A 340 -20.03 -10.29 33.43
CA GLY A 340 -19.72 -11.09 32.23
C GLY A 340 -19.42 -10.27 30.97
N THR A 341 -19.32 -8.95 31.08
CA THR A 341 -19.02 -8.02 29.98
C THR A 341 -17.60 -7.49 30.12
N VAL A 342 -16.84 -7.50 29.04
CA VAL A 342 -15.55 -6.83 28.94
C VAL A 342 -15.74 -5.53 28.18
N ARG A 343 -15.23 -4.44 28.72
CA ARG A 343 -15.18 -3.10 28.13
C ARG A 343 -13.73 -2.73 27.91
N GLU A 344 -13.32 -2.56 26.67
CA GLU A 344 -11.96 -2.19 26.28
C GLU A 344 -11.96 -0.70 25.95
N ALA A 345 -10.98 0.03 26.47
CA ALA A 345 -10.68 1.42 26.15
C ALA A 345 -9.17 1.50 25.84
N THR A 346 -8.86 1.98 24.64
CA THR A 346 -7.51 1.94 24.06
C THR A 346 -7.12 3.34 23.65
N ASP A 347 -6.29 3.97 24.47
CA ASP A 347 -5.71 5.29 24.19
C ASP A 347 -4.43 5.10 23.35
N VAL A 348 -4.44 5.52 22.09
CA VAL A 348 -3.29 5.52 21.16
C VAL A 348 -2.67 6.91 21.15
N LYS A 349 -1.34 6.99 21.22
CA LYS A 349 -0.57 8.23 21.19
C LYS A 349 0.65 8.06 20.28
N THR A 350 0.66 8.76 19.17
CA THR A 350 1.82 8.84 18.26
C THR A 350 2.80 9.90 18.76
N TYR A 351 4.08 9.57 18.70
CA TYR A 351 5.20 10.48 18.77
C TYR A 351 5.77 10.72 17.37
N THR A 352 5.80 11.98 16.97
CA THR A 352 6.64 12.51 15.89
C THR A 352 7.56 13.58 16.50
N HIS A 353 8.39 14.23 15.69
CA HIS A 353 9.36 15.25 16.10
C HIS A 353 10.36 14.74 17.15
N GLY A 354 10.86 13.51 16.95
CA GLY A 354 11.94 12.94 17.75
C GLY A 354 13.25 13.72 17.58
N GLY A 355 14.10 13.71 18.60
CA GLY A 355 15.40 14.39 18.61
C GLY A 355 15.56 15.43 19.73
N PRO A 356 16.62 16.26 19.67
CA PRO A 356 17.73 16.19 18.71
C PRO A 356 18.57 14.91 18.88
N VAL A 357 19.12 14.40 17.79
CA VAL A 357 19.97 13.20 17.75
C VAL A 357 21.34 13.55 17.19
N THR A 358 22.41 13.21 17.91
CA THR A 358 23.80 13.39 17.45
C THR A 358 24.47 12.02 17.31
N PHE A 359 25.05 11.75 16.14
CA PHE A 359 25.68 10.48 15.78
C PHE A 359 26.88 10.70 14.86
N ILE A 360 27.66 9.64 14.57
CA ILE A 360 28.66 9.68 13.50
C ILE A 360 27.98 9.16 12.24
N ASN A 361 27.83 10.00 11.22
CA ASN A 361 27.24 9.58 9.95
C ASN A 361 28.21 8.57 9.26
N PRO A 362 27.73 7.37 8.88
CA PRO A 362 28.61 6.31 8.35
C PRO A 362 29.08 6.55 6.91
N VAL A 363 28.42 7.44 6.15
CA VAL A 363 28.84 7.85 4.81
C VAL A 363 30.02 8.82 4.92
N THR A 364 29.88 9.89 5.70
CA THR A 364 30.89 10.97 5.80
C THR A 364 32.00 10.66 6.83
N ASN A 365 31.72 9.80 7.81
CA ASN A 365 32.54 9.59 9.01
C ASN A 365 32.77 10.92 9.80
N GLU A 366 31.79 11.84 9.77
CA GLU A 366 31.77 13.07 10.58
C GLU A 366 30.59 13.07 11.58
N GLU A 367 30.66 13.94 12.59
CA GLU A 367 29.60 14.11 13.60
C GLU A 367 28.43 14.91 13.01
N GLN A 368 27.25 14.29 12.93
CA GLN A 368 26.00 14.87 12.42
C GLN A 368 25.01 15.03 13.57
N THR A 369 24.28 16.15 13.58
CA THR A 369 23.11 16.35 14.45
C THR A 369 21.87 16.57 13.59
N VAL A 370 20.85 15.76 13.80
CA VAL A 370 19.48 15.97 13.29
C VAL A 370 18.67 16.57 14.44
N GLU A 371 18.23 17.82 14.31
CA GLU A 371 17.53 18.54 15.39
C GLU A 371 16.09 18.04 15.59
N ASP A 372 15.44 17.63 14.50
CA ASP A 372 14.07 17.10 14.43
C ASP A 372 14.03 16.03 13.33
N ILE A 373 13.76 14.77 13.69
CA ILE A 373 13.76 13.64 12.74
C ILE A 373 12.62 13.78 11.72
N SER A 374 11.45 14.27 12.14
CA SER A 374 10.28 14.36 11.26
C SER A 374 10.43 15.47 10.22
N GLU A 375 10.97 16.63 10.60
CA GLU A 375 11.25 17.69 9.62
C GLU A 375 12.45 17.34 8.71
N TYR A 376 13.45 16.62 9.21
CA TYR A 376 14.53 16.06 8.36
C TYR A 376 13.98 15.03 7.35
N GLY A 377 13.10 14.12 7.79
CA GLY A 377 12.40 13.19 6.90
C GLY A 377 11.49 13.89 5.89
N ARG A 378 10.94 15.06 6.23
CA ARG A 378 10.12 15.87 5.31
C ARG A 378 10.91 16.37 4.11
N GLU A 379 12.21 16.65 4.29
CA GLU A 379 13.14 17.03 3.22
C GLU A 379 13.47 15.84 2.29
N HIS A 380 13.27 14.59 2.75
CA HIS A 380 13.48 13.35 1.98
C HIS A 380 12.18 12.86 1.28
N GLY A 381 11.35 13.80 0.83
CA GLY A 381 10.19 13.53 -0.02
C GLY A 381 10.56 13.21 -1.48
N PHE A 382 9.56 13.15 -2.36
CA PHE A 382 9.78 13.05 -3.80
C PHE A 382 10.62 14.23 -4.30
N SER A 383 11.67 13.93 -5.05
CA SER A 383 12.56 14.90 -5.67
C SER A 383 12.81 14.55 -7.13
N ASN A 384 13.21 15.53 -7.95
CA ASN A 384 13.52 15.28 -9.37
C ASN A 384 14.65 14.26 -9.53
N VAL A 385 15.65 14.27 -8.64
CA VAL A 385 16.73 13.30 -8.63
C VAL A 385 16.20 11.89 -8.38
N MET A 386 15.34 11.71 -7.38
CA MET A 386 14.81 10.38 -7.06
C MET A 386 13.83 9.85 -8.11
N LEU A 387 12.93 10.69 -8.60
CA LEU A 387 12.02 10.31 -9.68
C LEU A 387 12.79 9.93 -10.96
N SER A 388 13.83 10.69 -11.34
CA SER A 388 14.66 10.38 -12.50
C SER A 388 15.49 9.11 -12.31
N THR A 389 16.11 8.94 -11.14
CA THR A 389 16.91 7.73 -10.80
C THR A 389 16.03 6.48 -10.86
N THR A 390 14.83 6.53 -10.25
CA THR A 390 13.88 5.42 -10.24
C THR A 390 13.39 5.05 -11.65
N VAL A 391 13.01 6.05 -12.46
CA VAL A 391 12.51 5.83 -13.83
C VAL A 391 13.64 5.34 -14.75
N ASN A 392 14.85 5.87 -14.63
CA ASN A 392 16.00 5.42 -15.42
C ASN A 392 16.38 3.98 -15.08
N GLY A 393 16.52 3.63 -13.78
CA GLY A 393 16.83 2.26 -13.37
C GLY A 393 15.81 1.23 -13.85
N PHE A 394 14.51 1.58 -13.82
CA PHE A 394 13.46 0.77 -14.44
C PHE A 394 13.66 0.63 -15.96
N LEU A 395 13.85 1.74 -16.68
CA LEU A 395 13.98 1.76 -18.14
C LEU A 395 15.25 1.06 -18.64
N HIS A 396 16.37 1.14 -17.94
CA HIS A 396 17.62 0.43 -18.25
C HIS A 396 17.39 -1.09 -18.34
N GLY A 397 16.55 -1.64 -17.45
CA GLY A 397 16.14 -3.04 -17.49
C GLY A 397 15.40 -3.42 -18.78
N TYR A 398 14.57 -2.52 -19.32
CA TYR A 398 13.91 -2.73 -20.61
C TYR A 398 14.88 -2.54 -21.79
N TYR A 399 15.75 -1.53 -21.75
CA TYR A 399 16.75 -1.30 -22.80
C TYR A 399 17.66 -2.51 -22.96
N ALA A 400 18.15 -3.08 -21.85
CA ALA A 400 18.91 -4.31 -21.83
C ALA A 400 18.14 -5.49 -22.45
N GLN A 401 16.88 -5.71 -22.06
CA GLN A 401 16.02 -6.76 -22.62
C GLN A 401 15.79 -6.61 -24.14
N VAL A 402 15.62 -5.38 -24.64
CA VAL A 402 15.49 -5.11 -26.08
C VAL A 402 16.77 -5.47 -26.82
N ILE A 403 17.94 -5.07 -26.29
CA ILE A 403 19.25 -5.38 -26.88
C ILE A 403 19.51 -6.90 -26.87
N GLU A 404 19.29 -7.58 -25.75
CA GLU A 404 19.43 -9.04 -25.63
C GLU A 404 18.49 -9.81 -26.56
N SER A 405 17.29 -9.27 -26.83
CA SER A 405 16.32 -9.84 -27.77
C SER A 405 16.72 -9.69 -29.25
N GLY A 406 17.81 -8.98 -29.55
CA GLY A 406 18.28 -8.72 -30.92
C GLY A 406 17.86 -7.35 -31.47
N GLY A 407 17.63 -6.38 -30.59
CA GLY A 407 17.32 -4.99 -30.93
C GLY A 407 15.83 -4.72 -31.16
N VAL A 408 15.49 -3.43 -31.28
CA VAL A 408 14.13 -2.91 -31.47
C VAL A 408 13.45 -3.51 -32.70
N ARG A 409 14.23 -3.90 -33.72
CA ARG A 409 13.76 -4.67 -34.88
C ARG A 409 13.09 -5.98 -34.46
N ALA A 410 13.74 -6.79 -33.63
CA ALA A 410 13.23 -8.09 -33.22
C ALA A 410 11.95 -7.95 -32.39
N VAL A 411 11.88 -6.90 -31.55
CA VAL A 411 10.68 -6.55 -30.78
C VAL A 411 9.52 -6.15 -31.68
N ILE A 412 9.75 -5.28 -32.67
CA ILE A 412 8.72 -4.88 -33.64
C ILE A 412 8.24 -6.07 -34.49
N GLU A 413 9.15 -6.90 -34.98
CA GLU A 413 8.80 -8.10 -35.76
C GLU A 413 8.03 -9.12 -34.90
N GLY A 414 8.36 -9.26 -33.61
CA GLY A 414 7.59 -10.06 -32.64
C GLY A 414 6.17 -9.53 -32.43
N LEU A 415 6.02 -8.27 -32.03
CA LEU A 415 4.72 -7.62 -31.77
C LEU A 415 3.78 -7.69 -32.98
N VAL A 416 4.32 -7.48 -34.18
CA VAL A 416 3.56 -7.61 -35.44
C VAL A 416 3.18 -9.06 -35.71
N SER A 417 4.09 -10.02 -35.47
CA SER A 417 3.83 -11.44 -35.70
C SER A 417 2.75 -11.99 -34.77
N ASP A 418 2.75 -11.58 -33.50
CA ASP A 418 1.71 -11.92 -32.52
C ASP A 418 0.36 -11.31 -32.89
N LEU A 419 0.33 -10.02 -33.27
CA LEU A 419 -0.89 -9.33 -33.72
C LEU A 419 -1.49 -9.95 -35.00
N ALA A 420 -0.64 -10.42 -35.92
CA ALA A 420 -1.04 -11.08 -37.16
C ALA A 420 -1.33 -12.59 -37.00
N GLY A 421 -0.86 -13.21 -35.91
CA GLY A 421 -0.89 -14.66 -35.71
C GLY A 421 0.02 -15.46 -36.67
N MET A 422 1.08 -14.84 -37.21
CA MET A 422 2.05 -15.46 -38.11
C MET A 422 3.36 -14.66 -38.20
N ASP A 423 4.49 -15.35 -38.35
CA ASP A 423 5.82 -14.75 -38.51
C ASP A 423 5.86 -13.72 -39.67
N LEU A 424 6.16 -12.46 -39.34
CA LEU A 424 6.26 -11.33 -40.27
C LEU A 424 7.47 -10.43 -39.95
N THR A 425 8.34 -10.24 -40.95
CA THR A 425 9.44 -9.27 -40.88
C THR A 425 9.05 -7.89 -41.38
N VAL A 426 9.82 -6.85 -41.03
CA VAL A 426 9.69 -5.48 -41.57
C VAL A 426 9.81 -5.48 -43.10
N GLU A 427 10.65 -6.35 -43.66
CA GLU A 427 10.77 -6.56 -45.11
C GLU A 427 9.44 -7.08 -45.72
N GLN A 428 8.76 -8.01 -45.05
CA GLN A 428 7.47 -8.56 -45.49
C GLN A 428 6.31 -7.57 -45.30
N LEU A 429 6.33 -6.72 -44.26
CA LEU A 429 5.37 -5.63 -44.11
C LEU A 429 5.43 -4.65 -45.29
N VAL A 430 6.62 -4.30 -45.76
CA VAL A 430 6.76 -3.38 -46.90
C VAL A 430 6.46 -4.07 -48.24
N ASP A 431 6.89 -5.31 -48.45
CA ASP A 431 6.72 -6.01 -49.74
C ASP A 431 5.38 -6.74 -49.90
N VAL A 432 4.62 -6.98 -48.81
CA VAL A 432 3.32 -7.68 -48.84
C VAL A 432 2.23 -6.91 -48.08
N GLY A 433 2.55 -6.26 -46.96
CA GLY A 433 1.59 -5.47 -46.18
C GLY A 433 1.11 -4.21 -46.90
N LEU A 434 2.03 -3.33 -47.34
CA LEU A 434 1.66 -2.08 -48.04
C LEU A 434 0.78 -2.30 -49.30
N PRO A 435 1.06 -3.29 -50.18
CA PRO A 435 0.17 -3.64 -51.30
C PRO A 435 -1.24 -4.15 -50.93
N LEU A 436 -1.47 -4.50 -49.66
CA LEU A 436 -2.76 -4.98 -49.15
C LEU A 436 -3.50 -3.94 -48.29
N LEU A 437 -2.76 -3.00 -47.69
CA LEU A 437 -3.29 -1.95 -46.79
C LEU A 437 -3.62 -0.65 -47.54
N LEU A 438 -2.89 -0.33 -48.61
CA LEU A 438 -3.08 0.91 -49.37
C LEU A 438 -3.96 0.69 -50.61
N PRO A 439 -4.73 1.72 -51.05
CA PRO A 439 -5.47 1.67 -52.32
C PRO A 439 -4.57 1.39 -53.53
N SER A 440 -5.15 0.88 -54.62
CA SER A 440 -4.48 0.86 -55.93
C SER A 440 -4.58 2.21 -56.65
N PRO A 441 -3.78 2.47 -57.71
CA PRO A 441 -3.87 3.72 -58.49
C PRO A 441 -5.19 3.89 -59.26
N GLN A 442 -6.07 2.88 -59.26
CA GLN A 442 -7.40 2.94 -59.85
C GLN A 442 -8.51 3.24 -58.82
N GLU A 443 -8.22 3.06 -57.53
CA GLU A 443 -9.09 3.44 -56.41
C GLU A 443 -8.76 4.87 -55.95
N GLY A 444 -7.48 5.24 -55.99
CA GLY A 444 -6.99 6.61 -55.76
C GLY A 444 -7.02 7.04 -54.29
N GLY A 445 -6.77 8.33 -54.06
CA GLY A 445 -6.57 8.94 -52.74
C GLY A 445 -5.18 9.56 -52.60
N THR A 446 -4.92 10.24 -51.49
CA THR A 446 -3.67 10.98 -51.23
C THR A 446 -2.46 10.07 -51.07
N ILE A 447 -2.68 8.80 -50.70
CA ILE A 447 -1.63 7.77 -50.62
C ILE A 447 -2.18 6.48 -51.24
N TYR A 448 -1.45 5.87 -52.17
CA TYR A 448 -1.80 4.60 -52.81
C TYR A 448 -0.53 3.78 -53.13
N TYR A 449 -0.66 2.48 -53.43
CA TYR A 449 0.46 1.61 -53.79
C TYR A 449 0.46 1.30 -55.30
N ASP A 450 1.54 1.66 -56.01
CA ASP A 450 1.71 1.28 -57.42
C ASP A 450 2.70 0.11 -57.58
N SER A 451 2.13 -1.08 -57.78
CA SER A 451 2.88 -2.31 -58.09
C SER A 451 3.68 -2.27 -59.40
N GLY A 452 3.41 -1.31 -60.30
CA GLY A 452 4.15 -1.09 -61.53
C GLY A 452 5.46 -0.32 -61.34
N GLU A 453 5.48 0.63 -60.40
CA GLU A 453 6.68 1.40 -60.02
C GLU A 453 7.38 0.81 -58.78
N GLY A 454 6.70 -0.05 -58.01
CA GLY A 454 7.27 -0.83 -56.90
C GLY A 454 7.38 -0.05 -55.59
N GLY A 455 6.35 0.73 -55.25
CA GLY A 455 6.35 1.58 -54.07
C GLY A 455 5.03 2.27 -53.77
N MET A 456 5.01 3.02 -52.67
CA MET A 456 3.90 3.92 -52.32
C MET A 456 4.00 5.20 -53.15
N ILE A 457 2.87 5.75 -53.59
CA ILE A 457 2.76 7.07 -54.19
C ILE A 457 2.03 7.98 -53.20
N ILE A 458 2.62 9.14 -52.91
CA ILE A 458 1.94 10.25 -52.22
C ILE A 458 1.51 11.26 -53.31
N ASP A 459 0.23 11.62 -53.36
CA ASP A 459 -0.40 12.40 -54.44
C ASP A 459 -1.19 13.59 -53.86
N THR A 460 -0.63 14.80 -53.89
CA THR A 460 -1.26 16.00 -53.29
C THR A 460 -2.25 16.69 -54.23
N ALA A 461 -3.02 15.90 -54.98
CA ALA A 461 -3.97 16.37 -55.99
C ALA A 461 -5.03 17.33 -55.42
N GLY A 462 -4.93 18.62 -55.78
CA GLY A 462 -5.88 19.67 -55.38
C GLY A 462 -5.22 20.96 -54.87
N SER A 463 -3.93 20.91 -54.53
CA SER A 463 -3.14 22.07 -54.12
C SER A 463 -2.79 23.00 -55.30
N SER A 464 -2.09 24.10 -55.02
CA SER A 464 -1.52 25.00 -56.03
C SER A 464 -0.33 24.40 -56.81
N LEU A 465 0.19 23.25 -56.38
CA LEU A 465 1.36 22.56 -56.91
C LEU A 465 1.14 21.05 -56.93
N GLU A 466 0.64 20.53 -58.06
CA GLU A 466 0.48 19.07 -58.30
C GLU A 466 1.84 18.35 -58.10
N LEU A 467 1.87 17.42 -57.14
CA LEU A 467 3.07 16.73 -56.70
C LEU A 467 2.75 15.25 -56.42
N GLN A 468 3.46 14.35 -57.11
CA GLN A 468 3.33 12.90 -56.92
C GLN A 468 4.71 12.28 -56.61
N ILE A 469 4.91 11.86 -55.36
CA ILE A 469 6.19 11.32 -54.89
C ILE A 469 6.09 9.79 -54.81
N LEU A 470 6.98 9.10 -55.52
CA LEU A 470 7.21 7.67 -55.34
C LEU A 470 8.15 7.46 -54.14
N ILE A 471 7.73 6.61 -53.21
CA ILE A 471 8.56 6.02 -52.15
C ILE A 471 8.81 4.56 -52.53
N PRO A 472 9.97 4.21 -53.13
CA PRO A 472 10.25 2.85 -53.58
C PRO A 472 10.43 1.90 -52.39
N ASN A 473 9.90 0.66 -52.47
CA ASN A 473 10.05 -0.34 -51.40
C ASN A 473 11.51 -0.54 -50.97
N SER A 474 12.46 -0.56 -51.92
CA SER A 474 13.88 -0.71 -51.62
C SER A 474 14.51 0.52 -50.95
N GLY A 475 13.96 1.72 -51.18
CA GLY A 475 14.38 2.94 -50.47
C GLY A 475 13.82 2.94 -49.05
N LEU A 476 12.51 2.72 -48.91
CA LEU A 476 11.81 2.64 -47.62
C LEU A 476 12.48 1.65 -46.66
N LYS A 477 12.72 0.41 -47.10
CA LYS A 477 13.37 -0.61 -46.25
C LYS A 477 14.80 -0.24 -45.88
N GLN A 478 15.54 0.38 -46.80
CA GLN A 478 16.90 0.89 -46.50
C GLN A 478 16.89 2.04 -45.49
N THR A 479 15.88 2.91 -45.51
CA THR A 479 15.68 3.96 -44.49
C THR A 479 15.25 3.37 -43.15
N LEU A 480 14.21 2.53 -43.13
CA LEU A 480 13.73 1.84 -41.92
C LEU A 480 14.87 1.09 -41.22
N ASN A 481 15.71 0.37 -41.98
CA ASN A 481 16.85 -0.32 -41.39
C ASN A 481 17.82 0.65 -40.73
N VAL A 482 18.18 1.77 -41.36
CA VAL A 482 19.04 2.80 -40.75
C VAL A 482 18.40 3.45 -39.52
N LEU A 483 17.08 3.62 -39.47
CA LEU A 483 16.40 4.17 -38.30
C LEU A 483 16.37 3.16 -37.13
N LEU A 484 16.09 1.88 -37.40
CA LEU A 484 16.14 0.81 -36.40
C LEU A 484 17.55 0.67 -35.82
N ASP A 485 18.56 0.57 -36.71
CA ASP A 485 19.97 0.46 -36.32
C ASP A 485 20.47 1.70 -35.54
N LYS A 486 19.86 2.88 -35.72
CA LYS A 486 20.12 4.11 -34.94
C LYS A 486 19.41 4.13 -33.59
N VAL A 487 18.19 3.59 -33.49
CA VAL A 487 17.48 3.44 -32.21
C VAL A 487 18.20 2.42 -31.33
N ASP A 488 18.65 1.30 -31.88
CA ASP A 488 19.48 0.34 -31.15
C ASP A 488 20.77 1.00 -30.61
N ALA A 489 21.43 1.84 -31.41
CA ALA A 489 22.60 2.61 -30.97
C ALA A 489 22.31 3.71 -29.92
N LEU A 490 21.05 4.14 -29.74
CA LEU A 490 20.64 5.02 -28.65
C LEU A 490 20.33 4.22 -27.37
N LEU A 491 19.79 3.01 -27.49
CA LEU A 491 19.63 2.09 -26.37
C LEU A 491 20.98 1.62 -25.81
N GLU A 492 22.03 1.56 -26.66
CA GLU A 492 23.42 1.32 -26.27
C GLU A 492 24.11 2.51 -25.56
N ASP A 493 23.49 3.70 -25.49
CA ASP A 493 24.00 4.89 -24.77
C ASP A 493 22.96 5.47 -23.79
N PRO A 494 22.72 4.79 -22.63
CA PRO A 494 21.67 5.17 -21.68
C PRO A 494 21.75 6.62 -21.22
N ALA A 495 22.96 7.20 -21.13
CA ALA A 495 23.17 8.56 -20.65
C ALA A 495 22.40 9.63 -21.48
N GLN A 496 22.15 9.40 -22.78
CA GLN A 496 21.32 10.33 -23.56
C GLN A 496 19.83 10.21 -23.21
N LEU A 497 19.36 8.99 -22.93
CA LEU A 497 17.99 8.71 -22.52
C LEU A 497 17.73 9.20 -21.09
N ASP A 498 18.70 9.03 -20.20
CA ASP A 498 18.65 9.49 -18.80
C ASP A 498 18.48 11.00 -18.68
N ASN A 499 19.18 11.76 -19.53
CA ASN A 499 19.02 13.22 -19.61
C ASN A 499 17.63 13.63 -20.14
N ALA A 500 17.07 12.87 -21.09
CA ALA A 500 15.73 13.12 -21.62
C ALA A 500 14.63 12.83 -20.58
N VAL A 501 14.74 11.71 -19.86
CA VAL A 501 13.86 11.38 -18.72
C VAL A 501 13.98 12.43 -17.63
N THR A 502 15.21 12.85 -17.27
CA THR A 502 15.42 13.90 -16.27
C THR A 502 14.72 15.19 -16.69
N ALA A 503 14.88 15.64 -17.94
CA ALA A 503 14.21 16.84 -18.44
C ALA A 503 12.67 16.74 -18.35
N ILE A 504 12.08 15.61 -18.78
CA ILE A 504 10.63 15.36 -18.67
C ILE A 504 10.17 15.38 -17.21
N VAL A 505 10.93 14.77 -16.30
CA VAL A 505 10.65 14.80 -14.85
C VAL A 505 10.69 16.24 -14.34
N GLU A 506 11.75 17.01 -14.61
CA GLU A 506 11.88 18.40 -14.15
C GLU A 506 10.78 19.33 -14.70
N SER A 507 10.41 19.18 -15.98
CA SER A 507 9.33 19.92 -16.62
C SER A 507 7.97 19.61 -15.98
N LEU A 508 7.63 18.32 -15.80
CA LEU A 508 6.37 17.87 -15.21
C LEU A 508 6.23 18.26 -13.74
N THR A 509 7.24 17.98 -12.93
CA THR A 509 7.22 18.27 -11.49
C THR A 509 7.18 19.78 -11.22
N GLY A 510 7.74 20.59 -12.13
CA GLY A 510 7.73 22.05 -12.10
C GLY A 510 6.41 22.73 -12.49
N ILE A 511 5.38 22.01 -12.94
CA ILE A 511 4.07 22.60 -13.30
C ILE A 511 3.47 23.35 -12.12
N MET A 512 3.11 24.63 -12.30
CA MET A 512 2.68 25.50 -11.21
C MET A 512 1.20 25.28 -10.83
N VAL A 513 0.94 24.68 -9.66
CA VAL A 513 -0.43 24.52 -9.14
C VAL A 513 -0.98 25.82 -8.54
N THR A 514 -0.14 26.65 -7.89
CA THR A 514 -0.44 28.05 -7.48
C THR A 514 0.64 29.01 -7.97
N ASP A 515 0.60 30.29 -7.57
CA ASP A 515 1.66 31.27 -7.85
C ASP A 515 3.03 30.89 -7.22
N ASP A 516 3.04 29.98 -6.23
CA ASP A 516 4.18 29.67 -5.36
C ASP A 516 4.37 28.16 -5.05
N LYS A 517 3.55 27.28 -5.63
CA LYS A 517 3.60 25.82 -5.43
C LYS A 517 3.58 25.09 -6.77
N THR A 518 4.41 24.07 -6.87
CA THR A 518 4.60 23.17 -8.02
C THR A 518 3.75 21.90 -7.89
N LEU A 519 3.70 21.08 -8.93
CA LEU A 519 3.12 19.74 -8.87
C LEU A 519 3.90 18.85 -7.89
N LEU A 520 5.22 19.04 -7.78
CA LEU A 520 6.05 18.35 -6.78
C LEU A 520 5.66 18.71 -5.34
N ASP A 521 5.41 19.99 -5.05
CA ASP A 521 4.89 20.41 -3.75
C ASP A 521 3.55 19.72 -3.44
N TYR A 522 2.68 19.62 -4.44
CA TYR A 522 1.34 19.05 -4.28
C TYR A 522 1.36 17.54 -4.04
N VAL A 523 2.10 16.79 -4.85
CA VAL A 523 2.29 15.34 -4.70
C VAL A 523 2.94 15.03 -3.36
N ASN A 524 4.00 15.77 -2.98
CA ASN A 524 4.60 15.64 -1.66
C ASN A 524 3.60 15.94 -0.54
N TYR A 525 2.82 17.02 -0.63
CA TYR A 525 1.85 17.34 0.43
C TYR A 525 0.82 16.23 0.62
N ILE A 526 0.18 15.76 -0.46
CA ILE A 526 -0.87 14.72 -0.38
C ILE A 526 -0.29 13.43 0.19
N TYR A 527 0.86 12.99 -0.32
CA TYR A 527 1.52 11.77 0.15
C TYR A 527 1.99 11.89 1.60
N GLN A 528 2.67 12.98 1.96
CA GLN A 528 3.15 13.22 3.32
C GLN A 528 1.98 13.38 4.30
N SER A 529 0.85 14.01 3.92
CA SER A 529 -0.30 14.16 4.82
C SER A 529 -0.95 12.84 5.21
N HIS A 530 -0.90 11.84 4.32
CA HIS A 530 -1.34 10.48 4.63
C HIS A 530 -0.30 9.77 5.52
N LEU A 531 0.98 9.82 5.14
CA LEU A 531 2.05 9.23 5.96
C LEU A 531 2.07 9.77 7.40
N SER A 532 1.76 11.05 7.60
CA SER A 532 1.71 11.68 8.93
C SER A 532 0.38 11.52 9.67
N GLY A 533 -0.70 11.00 9.08
CA GLY A 533 -2.03 11.00 9.71
C GLY A 533 -2.57 12.42 9.96
N GLU A 534 -2.34 13.32 8.99
CA GLU A 534 -2.79 14.72 8.98
C GLU A 534 -3.88 14.97 7.90
N ASP A 535 -4.20 13.95 7.12
CA ASP A 535 -5.21 13.85 6.05
C ASP A 535 -6.67 13.79 6.55
N ASN A 536 -6.96 14.28 7.76
CA ASN A 536 -8.31 14.45 8.33
C ASN A 536 -9.20 15.52 7.63
N GLY A 537 -8.96 15.80 6.33
CA GLY A 537 -9.71 16.75 5.50
C GLY A 537 -9.40 18.25 5.74
N GLN A 538 -8.55 18.59 6.71
CA GLN A 538 -8.20 19.99 7.05
C GLN A 538 -7.11 20.61 6.17
N GLN A 539 -7.05 20.20 4.89
CA GLN A 539 -6.10 20.70 3.89
C GLN A 539 -6.02 22.24 3.81
N PRO A 540 -4.84 22.84 3.59
CA PRO A 540 -4.67 24.28 3.39
C PRO A 540 -5.28 24.75 2.06
N GLN A 541 -5.44 26.07 1.90
CA GLN A 541 -6.15 26.63 0.74
C GLN A 541 -5.46 26.29 -0.59
N TRP A 542 -4.12 26.34 -0.67
CA TRP A 542 -3.39 26.08 -1.91
C TRP A 542 -3.58 24.64 -2.44
N VAL A 543 -3.79 23.67 -1.54
CA VAL A 543 -4.09 22.26 -1.89
C VAL A 543 -5.50 22.14 -2.47
N LYS A 544 -6.45 22.93 -1.98
CA LYS A 544 -7.82 23.02 -2.50
C LYS A 544 -7.87 23.77 -3.84
N ASP A 545 -7.04 24.78 -4.01
CA ASP A 545 -6.89 25.50 -5.29
C ASP A 545 -6.23 24.60 -6.35
N ALA A 546 -5.27 23.76 -5.97
CA ALA A 546 -4.67 22.73 -6.82
C ALA A 546 -5.67 21.61 -7.17
N ALA A 547 -6.45 21.12 -6.21
CA ALA A 547 -7.52 20.14 -6.46
C ALA A 547 -8.57 20.69 -7.45
N ALA A 548 -8.91 21.98 -7.35
CA ALA A 548 -9.82 22.64 -8.28
C ALA A 548 -9.27 22.71 -9.73
N LYS A 549 -7.94 22.76 -9.94
CA LYS A 549 -7.32 22.63 -11.27
C LYS A 549 -7.42 21.20 -11.84
N ILE A 550 -7.55 20.18 -11.00
CA ILE A 550 -7.85 18.80 -11.45
C ILE A 550 -9.33 18.68 -11.78
N GLU A 551 -10.22 19.22 -10.94
CA GLU A 551 -11.67 19.20 -11.18
C GLU A 551 -12.09 19.98 -12.44
N SER A 552 -11.41 21.09 -12.77
CA SER A 552 -11.62 21.83 -14.03
C SER A 552 -11.00 21.17 -15.26
N GLY A 553 -9.97 20.33 -15.05
CA GLY A 553 -9.12 19.78 -16.10
C GLY A 553 -7.91 20.65 -16.50
N ASP A 554 -7.81 21.89 -15.99
CA ASP A 554 -6.72 22.82 -16.32
C ASP A 554 -5.34 22.20 -16.06
N LEU A 555 -5.19 21.35 -15.04
CA LEU A 555 -3.91 20.68 -14.73
C LEU A 555 -3.56 19.59 -15.75
N LEU A 556 -4.53 18.81 -16.22
CA LEU A 556 -4.30 17.76 -17.22
C LEU A 556 -3.89 18.36 -18.56
N ASP A 557 -4.53 19.45 -18.97
CA ASP A 557 -4.16 20.16 -20.20
C ASP A 557 -2.71 20.70 -20.09
N GLN A 558 -2.31 21.30 -18.96
CA GLN A 558 -0.91 21.70 -18.71
C GLN A 558 0.08 20.52 -18.73
N VAL A 559 -0.29 19.35 -18.20
CA VAL A 559 0.54 18.13 -18.25
C VAL A 559 0.71 17.64 -19.69
N ILE A 560 -0.35 17.69 -20.50
CA ILE A 560 -0.29 17.30 -21.92
C ILE A 560 0.56 18.28 -22.73
N ASP A 561 0.38 19.58 -22.54
CA ASP A 561 1.17 20.63 -23.21
C ASP A 561 2.68 20.46 -22.93
N VAL A 562 3.05 20.19 -21.66
CA VAL A 562 4.43 19.90 -21.26
C VAL A 562 4.97 18.64 -21.93
N LEU A 563 4.23 17.53 -21.90
CA LEU A 563 4.64 16.28 -22.55
C LEU A 563 4.85 16.47 -24.06
N VAL A 564 3.96 17.19 -24.74
CA VAL A 564 4.10 17.50 -26.17
C VAL A 564 5.37 18.34 -26.42
N GLN A 565 5.65 19.33 -25.58
CA GLN A 565 6.85 20.17 -25.69
C GLN A 565 8.16 19.38 -25.47
N ASP A 566 8.22 18.55 -24.43
CA ASP A 566 9.43 17.77 -24.10
C ASP A 566 9.67 16.66 -25.14
N ILE A 567 8.62 15.97 -25.60
CA ILE A 567 8.71 14.96 -26.66
C ILE A 567 9.14 15.61 -28.00
N THR A 568 8.66 16.82 -28.31
CA THR A 568 9.13 17.60 -29.47
C THR A 568 10.63 17.94 -29.34
N SER A 569 11.06 18.38 -28.16
CA SER A 569 12.47 18.71 -27.90
C SER A 569 13.40 17.48 -28.00
N LEU A 570 12.92 16.31 -27.59
CA LEU A 570 13.60 15.03 -27.80
C LEU A 570 13.63 14.64 -29.28
N LEU A 571 12.53 14.85 -30.02
CA LEU A 571 12.46 14.59 -31.45
C LEU A 571 13.46 15.46 -32.23
N ASP A 572 13.55 16.75 -31.94
CA ASP A 572 14.55 17.65 -32.53
C ASP A 572 15.99 17.15 -32.27
N THR A 573 16.25 16.69 -31.03
CA THR A 573 17.54 16.09 -30.65
C THR A 573 17.86 14.82 -31.46
N VAL A 574 16.86 13.99 -31.79
CA VAL A 574 17.02 12.83 -32.67
C VAL A 574 17.24 13.26 -34.13
N LEU A 575 16.51 14.27 -34.61
CA LEU A 575 16.60 14.80 -35.97
C LEU A 575 17.96 15.46 -36.27
N ASP A 576 18.64 16.01 -35.26
CA ASP A 576 20.01 16.51 -35.38
C ASP A 576 21.10 15.43 -35.30
N ASN A 577 20.77 14.22 -34.83
CA ASN A 577 21.66 13.04 -34.84
C ASN A 577 21.46 12.13 -36.08
N LEU A 578 20.55 12.51 -36.98
CA LEU A 578 20.26 11.83 -38.24
C LEU A 578 20.62 12.72 -39.43
N THR A 579 21.45 12.24 -40.36
CA THR A 579 21.80 13.01 -41.57
C THR A 579 20.84 12.74 -42.73
N VAL A 580 20.68 13.73 -43.62
CA VAL A 580 19.91 13.59 -44.87
C VAL A 580 20.44 12.44 -45.74
N THR A 581 21.76 12.20 -45.71
CA THR A 581 22.40 11.13 -46.49
C THR A 581 22.03 9.75 -45.96
N GLU A 582 21.98 9.58 -44.63
CA GLU A 582 21.55 8.36 -43.96
C GLU A 582 20.05 8.10 -44.21
N VAL A 583 19.19 9.06 -43.85
CA VAL A 583 17.73 8.86 -43.86
C VAL A 583 17.15 8.83 -45.27
N LEU A 584 17.41 9.85 -46.10
CA LEU A 584 16.82 9.93 -47.44
C LEU A 584 17.62 9.14 -48.50
N GLY A 585 18.86 8.74 -48.22
CA GLY A 585 19.70 8.00 -49.18
C GLY A 585 20.20 8.84 -50.36
N ILE A 586 20.27 10.17 -50.21
CA ILE A 586 20.60 11.13 -51.28
C ILE A 586 21.89 11.90 -51.00
N THR A 587 22.51 12.43 -52.06
CA THR A 587 23.62 13.41 -52.00
C THR A 587 23.30 14.72 -52.74
N GLY A 588 22.11 14.82 -53.36
CA GLY A 588 21.69 16.03 -54.08
C GLY A 588 20.45 15.83 -54.96
N TRP A 589 20.19 16.81 -55.81
CA TRP A 589 19.14 16.84 -56.83
C TRP A 589 19.72 17.27 -58.18
N ASP A 590 19.60 16.44 -59.22
CA ASP A 590 20.02 16.80 -60.58
C ASP A 590 18.85 17.42 -61.35
N ASN A 591 18.81 18.76 -61.44
CA ASN A 591 17.77 19.50 -62.14
C ASN A 591 17.95 19.52 -63.68
N ASN A 592 18.92 18.78 -64.24
CA ASN A 592 19.11 18.74 -65.69
C ASN A 592 17.86 18.17 -66.41
N LYS A 593 17.50 18.78 -67.55
CA LYS A 593 16.26 18.53 -68.31
C LYS A 593 16.09 17.10 -68.86
N SER A 594 17.05 16.22 -68.64
CA SER A 594 17.01 14.80 -69.04
C SER A 594 17.18 13.86 -67.85
N VAL A 595 17.09 14.37 -66.61
CA VAL A 595 17.29 13.61 -65.36
C VAL A 595 16.24 13.98 -64.31
N LYS A 596 16.19 15.26 -63.87
CA LYS A 596 15.29 15.79 -62.82
C LYS A 596 14.95 14.79 -61.70
N ASN A 597 15.97 14.30 -61.00
CA ASN A 597 15.79 13.30 -59.95
C ASN A 597 16.82 13.50 -58.82
N PHE A 598 16.55 12.88 -57.67
CA PHE A 598 17.48 12.79 -56.56
C PHE A 598 18.71 11.98 -56.95
N ILE A 599 19.87 12.41 -56.46
CA ILE A 599 21.16 11.74 -56.67
C ILE A 599 21.36 10.77 -55.52
N ALA A 600 21.34 9.47 -55.82
CA ALA A 600 21.60 8.42 -54.85
C ALA A 600 22.96 8.59 -54.15
N ALA A 601 23.00 8.31 -52.84
CA ALA A 601 24.24 8.05 -52.12
C ALA A 601 24.81 6.68 -52.52
N GLU A 602 26.12 6.46 -52.31
CA GLU A 602 26.76 5.20 -52.74
C GLU A 602 26.16 4.00 -52.00
N GLY A 603 25.64 3.03 -52.77
CA GLY A 603 24.97 1.84 -52.24
C GLY A 603 23.53 2.03 -51.75
N ARG A 604 23.02 3.27 -51.67
CA ARG A 604 21.65 3.58 -51.25
C ARG A 604 20.71 3.72 -52.45
N MET A 605 19.43 3.39 -52.26
CA MET A 605 18.33 3.88 -53.09
C MET A 605 17.72 5.10 -52.41
N PRO A 606 17.48 6.23 -53.11
CA PRO A 606 16.72 7.34 -52.59
C PRO A 606 15.36 6.89 -52.03
N LEU A 607 15.02 7.38 -50.83
CA LEU A 607 13.70 7.19 -50.21
C LEU A 607 12.59 7.81 -51.05
N LEU A 608 12.87 8.95 -51.70
CA LEU A 608 11.93 9.71 -52.52
C LEU A 608 12.38 9.72 -53.98
N SER A 609 11.44 9.67 -54.92
CA SER A 609 11.70 9.86 -56.36
C SER A 609 10.47 10.47 -57.06
N PRO A 610 10.62 11.17 -58.21
CA PRO A 610 9.50 11.61 -59.03
C PRO A 610 8.69 10.41 -59.51
N TYR A 611 7.38 10.40 -59.25
CA TYR A 611 6.48 9.44 -59.88
C TYR A 611 6.31 9.78 -61.37
N LYS A 612 6.51 8.79 -62.24
CA LYS A 612 6.61 8.97 -63.69
C LYS A 612 5.26 9.07 -64.41
N GLY A 613 4.15 8.91 -63.69
CA GLY A 613 2.80 8.95 -64.26
C GLY A 613 2.29 10.35 -64.63
N HIS A 614 3.01 11.42 -64.27
CA HIS A 614 2.47 12.78 -64.32
C HIS A 614 3.48 13.85 -64.76
N ASP A 615 3.13 14.60 -65.82
CA ASP A 615 4.04 15.49 -66.58
C ASP A 615 4.64 16.65 -65.75
N ASN A 616 3.98 17.08 -64.67
CA ASN A 616 4.40 18.23 -63.86
C ASN A 616 5.35 17.87 -62.70
N THR A 617 5.26 16.66 -62.16
CA THR A 617 5.90 16.22 -60.90
C THR A 617 7.37 16.55 -60.79
N GLU A 618 8.17 16.21 -61.81
CA GLU A 618 9.61 16.50 -61.82
C GLU A 618 9.92 18.01 -61.75
N THR A 619 9.01 18.84 -62.24
CA THR A 619 9.13 20.32 -62.21
C THR A 619 8.74 20.86 -60.84
N THR A 620 7.71 20.30 -60.21
CA THR A 620 7.32 20.63 -58.83
C THR A 620 8.44 20.27 -57.85
N LEU A 621 8.98 19.04 -57.94
CA LEU A 621 10.14 18.60 -57.16
C LEU A 621 11.39 19.48 -57.42
N ALA A 622 11.62 19.95 -58.65
CA ALA A 622 12.71 20.87 -58.95
C ALA A 622 12.54 22.29 -58.38
N LEU A 623 11.31 22.70 -58.06
CA LEU A 623 11.04 23.97 -57.36
C LEU A 623 11.18 23.82 -55.84
N ILE A 624 10.83 22.65 -55.30
CA ILE A 624 10.92 22.32 -53.86
C ILE A 624 12.37 21.98 -53.48
N PHE A 625 12.92 20.89 -54.05
CA PHE A 625 14.22 20.32 -53.66
C PHE A 625 15.39 20.83 -54.49
N GLY A 626 15.17 21.74 -55.44
CA GLY A 626 16.24 22.40 -56.19
C GLY A 626 17.00 23.42 -55.34
N PRO A 627 16.36 24.49 -54.85
CA PRO A 627 17.00 25.54 -54.08
C PRO A 627 16.44 25.61 -52.64
N LEU A 628 16.58 24.52 -51.87
CA LEU A 628 16.08 24.45 -50.48
C LEU A 628 16.57 25.63 -49.63
N GLY A 629 17.89 25.80 -49.53
CA GLY A 629 18.47 26.85 -48.70
C GLY A 629 19.84 27.33 -49.18
N ALA A 630 20.37 28.36 -48.51
CA ALA A 630 21.60 29.05 -48.90
C ALA A 630 22.87 28.18 -48.81
N GLY A 631 22.81 27.01 -48.16
CA GLY A 631 23.91 26.06 -48.05
C GLY A 631 24.10 25.11 -49.24
N TRP A 632 23.04 24.85 -50.03
CA TRP A 632 23.08 23.84 -51.11
C TRP A 632 23.89 24.34 -52.30
N THR A 633 24.99 23.66 -52.63
CA THR A 633 25.90 24.13 -53.69
C THR A 633 25.36 23.76 -55.08
N SER A 634 25.33 24.71 -56.02
CA SER A 634 24.84 24.48 -57.38
C SER A 634 25.98 24.51 -58.40
N SER A 635 26.07 23.45 -59.21
CA SER A 635 27.06 23.31 -60.29
C SER A 635 26.44 22.55 -61.47
N ASN A 636 26.60 23.04 -62.69
CA ASN A 636 26.01 22.44 -63.90
C ASN A 636 24.49 22.15 -63.82
N ASN A 637 23.74 22.95 -63.05
CA ASN A 637 22.31 22.72 -62.75
C ASN A 637 22.03 21.40 -62.00
N THR A 638 23.02 20.93 -61.24
CA THR A 638 22.88 19.96 -60.16
C THR A 638 23.07 20.70 -58.83
N PHE A 639 22.28 20.35 -57.82
CA PHE A 639 22.37 20.88 -56.46
C PHE A 639 22.82 19.78 -55.52
N THR A 640 23.78 20.03 -54.64
CA THR A 640 24.30 19.04 -53.69
C THR A 640 23.86 19.34 -52.27
N VAL A 641 23.62 18.28 -51.48
CA VAL A 641 23.56 18.37 -50.02
C VAL A 641 24.83 19.10 -49.53
N PRO A 642 24.75 20.05 -48.57
CA PRO A 642 25.88 20.92 -48.24
C PRO A 642 27.13 20.19 -47.76
N SER A 643 26.95 19.13 -46.97
CA SER A 643 28.01 18.30 -46.39
C SER A 643 27.44 16.97 -45.86
N ALA A 644 28.31 16.04 -45.45
CA ALA A 644 27.86 14.72 -44.98
C ALA A 644 27.16 14.78 -43.60
N ASP A 645 27.55 15.75 -42.77
CA ASP A 645 27.01 16.12 -41.46
C ASP A 645 25.79 17.07 -41.54
N TYR A 646 25.13 17.15 -42.69
CA TYR A 646 23.90 17.93 -42.85
C TYR A 646 22.70 17.15 -42.29
N THR A 647 22.21 17.61 -41.15
CA THR A 647 21.19 16.95 -40.32
C THR A 647 19.78 17.02 -40.93
N LEU A 648 18.89 16.16 -40.45
CA LEU A 648 17.49 16.14 -40.87
C LEU A 648 16.71 17.32 -40.27
N GLY A 649 17.01 17.72 -39.04
CA GLY A 649 16.46 18.94 -38.42
C GLY A 649 16.75 20.17 -39.28
N ARG A 650 18.03 20.40 -39.60
CA ARG A 650 18.45 21.51 -40.47
C ARG A 650 17.90 21.43 -41.91
N PHE A 651 17.58 20.24 -42.40
CA PHE A 651 16.88 20.08 -43.68
C PHE A 651 15.42 20.51 -43.61
N LEU A 652 14.74 20.26 -42.48
CA LEU A 652 13.40 20.78 -42.23
C LEU A 652 13.43 22.31 -42.06
N ASP A 653 14.43 22.87 -41.39
CA ASP A 653 14.66 24.33 -41.33
C ASP A 653 14.80 24.94 -42.74
N ASP A 654 15.80 24.49 -43.52
CA ASP A 654 16.03 24.98 -44.89
C ASP A 654 14.78 24.76 -45.77
N PHE A 655 14.00 23.69 -45.56
CA PHE A 655 12.74 23.44 -46.28
C PHE A 655 11.63 24.43 -45.87
N ASN A 656 11.45 24.69 -44.58
CA ASN A 656 10.44 25.60 -44.03
C ASN A 656 10.73 27.07 -44.38
N ASP A 657 12.00 27.48 -44.43
CA ASP A 657 12.43 28.81 -44.89
C ASP A 657 12.35 28.96 -46.44
N SER A 658 12.14 27.87 -47.18
CA SER A 658 12.10 27.88 -48.65
C SER A 658 10.76 28.34 -49.23
N PHE A 659 10.71 28.49 -50.56
CA PHE A 659 9.43 28.69 -51.28
C PHE A 659 8.45 27.51 -51.12
N ALA A 660 8.93 26.32 -50.80
CA ALA A 660 8.06 25.17 -50.50
C ALA A 660 7.47 25.28 -49.09
N GLY A 661 8.27 25.67 -48.10
CA GLY A 661 7.82 25.91 -46.73
C GLY A 661 6.71 26.96 -46.64
N GLY A 662 6.83 28.05 -47.40
CA GLY A 662 5.78 29.05 -47.59
C GLY A 662 4.51 28.58 -48.33
N LEU A 663 4.38 27.28 -48.62
CA LEU A 663 3.20 26.62 -49.18
C LEU A 663 2.81 25.34 -48.42
N TYR A 664 3.78 24.69 -47.75
CA TYR A 664 3.64 23.49 -46.93
C TYR A 664 4.69 23.56 -45.80
N THR A 665 4.30 23.99 -44.61
CA THR A 665 5.18 23.89 -43.44
C THR A 665 5.21 22.45 -42.93
N ILE A 666 6.38 21.95 -42.53
CA ILE A 666 6.50 20.71 -41.76
C ILE A 666 6.96 21.11 -40.35
N ASP A 667 6.01 21.15 -39.42
CA ASP A 667 6.25 21.37 -37.99
C ASP A 667 5.84 20.11 -37.26
N LEU A 668 6.83 19.36 -36.75
CA LEU A 668 6.61 18.06 -36.13
C LEU A 668 6.07 18.18 -34.71
N GLY A 669 6.27 19.32 -34.04
CA GLY A 669 5.65 19.63 -32.76
C GLY A 669 4.17 19.95 -32.93
N ALA A 670 3.82 20.77 -33.93
CA ALA A 670 2.42 21.01 -34.29
C ALA A 670 1.71 19.72 -34.75
N MET A 671 2.37 18.86 -35.54
CA MET A 671 1.79 17.56 -35.92
C MET A 671 1.60 16.60 -34.73
N LEU A 672 2.44 16.70 -33.68
CA LEU A 672 2.26 15.94 -32.44
C LEU A 672 1.12 16.51 -31.60
N ASP A 673 1.03 17.84 -31.49
CA ASP A 673 -0.07 18.56 -30.85
C ASP A 673 -1.43 18.22 -31.50
N GLU A 674 -1.54 18.37 -32.82
CA GLU A 674 -2.74 18.01 -33.59
C GLU A 674 -3.12 16.53 -33.44
N LEU A 675 -2.14 15.62 -33.32
CA LEU A 675 -2.38 14.20 -33.08
C LEU A 675 -2.91 13.93 -31.66
N VAL A 676 -2.40 14.63 -30.65
CA VAL A 676 -2.75 14.41 -29.23
C VAL A 676 -4.02 15.16 -28.83
N ASN A 677 -4.08 16.45 -29.14
CA ASN A 677 -5.14 17.39 -28.75
C ASN A 677 -6.26 17.50 -29.81
N GLY A 678 -5.97 17.26 -31.08
CA GLY A 678 -6.92 17.41 -32.20
C GLY A 678 -6.90 18.80 -32.84
N THR A 679 -7.47 18.94 -34.03
CA THR A 679 -7.54 20.22 -34.74
C THR A 679 -8.82 20.99 -34.39
N PRO A 680 -8.76 22.30 -34.07
CA PRO A 680 -9.94 23.13 -33.95
C PRO A 680 -10.56 23.39 -35.33
N ALA A 681 -11.88 23.57 -35.38
CA ALA A 681 -12.58 23.89 -36.63
C ALA A 681 -12.19 25.30 -37.12
N ASP A 682 -11.71 25.42 -38.36
CA ASP A 682 -11.45 26.73 -38.98
C ASP A 682 -12.67 27.20 -39.79
N PRO A 683 -13.36 28.30 -39.38
CA PRO A 683 -14.53 28.81 -40.11
C PRO A 683 -14.20 29.66 -41.35
N GLU A 684 -12.93 30.05 -41.55
CA GLU A 684 -12.46 30.80 -42.72
C GLU A 684 -11.99 29.86 -43.85
N GLU A 685 -11.30 28.76 -43.52
CA GLU A 685 -10.97 27.68 -44.48
C GLU A 685 -12.13 26.70 -44.69
N GLY A 686 -12.99 26.54 -43.69
CA GLY A 686 -14.19 25.69 -43.74
C GLY A 686 -13.97 24.23 -43.33
N THR A 687 -12.89 23.95 -42.58
CA THR A 687 -12.60 22.63 -42.01
C THR A 687 -13.46 22.37 -40.76
N PRO A 688 -13.90 21.12 -40.53
CA PRO A 688 -14.44 20.72 -39.24
C PRO A 688 -13.31 20.63 -38.20
N ALA A 689 -13.68 20.53 -36.92
CA ALA A 689 -12.74 20.08 -35.90
C ALA A 689 -12.56 18.57 -36.03
N GLU A 690 -11.35 18.06 -35.79
CA GLU A 690 -11.04 16.63 -35.75
C GLU A 690 -10.57 16.24 -34.35
N GLU A 691 -11.03 15.09 -33.83
CA GLU A 691 -10.65 14.62 -32.50
C GLU A 691 -9.24 14.02 -32.52
N GLY A 692 -8.36 14.52 -31.64
CA GLY A 692 -7.06 13.90 -31.35
C GLY A 692 -7.20 12.65 -30.47
N LEU A 693 -6.07 11.99 -30.22
CA LEU A 693 -6.00 10.76 -29.40
C LEU A 693 -6.54 10.96 -27.98
N ILE A 694 -6.31 12.12 -27.36
CA ILE A 694 -6.81 12.46 -26.02
C ILE A 694 -8.06 13.34 -26.14
N ASN A 695 -9.15 12.73 -26.62
CA ASN A 695 -10.43 13.40 -26.78
C ASN A 695 -11.13 13.73 -25.43
N ALA A 696 -12.26 14.45 -25.50
CA ALA A 696 -12.97 14.93 -24.32
C ALA A 696 -13.52 13.82 -23.39
N GLU A 697 -13.80 12.62 -23.91
CA GLU A 697 -14.20 11.48 -23.07
C GLU A 697 -13.00 10.95 -22.28
N LEU A 698 -11.84 10.78 -22.93
CA LEU A 698 -10.62 10.32 -22.28
C LEU A 698 -10.08 11.32 -21.25
N ARG A 699 -10.14 12.64 -21.52
CA ARG A 699 -9.81 13.67 -20.51
C ARG A 699 -10.73 13.60 -19.29
N GLY A 700 -12.03 13.35 -19.50
CA GLY A 700 -12.99 13.14 -18.41
C GLY A 700 -12.66 11.92 -17.55
N GLN A 701 -12.19 10.83 -18.17
CA GLN A 701 -11.75 9.63 -17.45
C GLN A 701 -10.45 9.87 -16.67
N ILE A 702 -9.44 10.50 -17.29
CA ILE A 702 -8.15 10.79 -16.64
C ILE A 702 -8.34 11.77 -15.47
N ASN A 703 -9.06 12.88 -15.65
CA ASN A 703 -9.36 13.83 -14.58
C ASN A 703 -10.15 13.19 -13.44
N GLY A 704 -11.13 12.33 -13.76
CA GLY A 704 -11.89 11.58 -12.76
C GLY A 704 -11.01 10.62 -11.94
N TRP A 705 -10.04 9.95 -12.58
CA TRP A 705 -9.09 9.07 -11.90
C TRP A 705 -8.07 9.85 -11.05
N LEU A 706 -7.48 10.93 -11.58
CA LEU A 706 -6.57 11.81 -10.84
C LEU A 706 -7.25 12.42 -9.59
N LEU A 707 -8.49 12.88 -9.74
CA LEU A 707 -9.29 13.40 -8.63
C LEU A 707 -9.66 12.30 -7.63
N GLY A 708 -9.87 11.06 -8.08
CA GLY A 708 -10.04 9.89 -7.22
C GLY A 708 -8.80 9.61 -6.37
N LEU A 709 -7.64 9.45 -7.03
CA LEU A 709 -6.33 9.20 -6.41
C LEU A 709 -6.03 10.24 -5.31
N VAL A 710 -6.12 11.52 -5.66
CA VAL A 710 -5.77 12.62 -4.76
C VAL A 710 -6.75 12.75 -3.59
N ASN A 711 -8.06 12.55 -3.81
CA ASN A 711 -9.01 12.53 -2.70
C ASN A 711 -8.83 11.29 -1.81
N SER A 712 -8.38 10.16 -2.38
CA SER A 712 -8.21 8.91 -1.63
C SER A 712 -7.09 8.98 -0.60
N MET A 713 -5.95 9.61 -0.92
CA MET A 713 -4.84 9.82 0.03
C MET A 713 -4.93 11.17 0.76
N GLY A 714 -5.64 12.15 0.20
CA GLY A 714 -5.76 13.48 0.79
C GLY A 714 -6.91 13.65 1.78
N THR A 715 -7.72 12.61 2.03
CA THR A 715 -8.86 12.63 2.96
C THR A 715 -9.21 11.22 3.45
N ASP A 716 -8.86 10.89 4.71
CA ASP A 716 -9.44 9.71 5.34
C ASP A 716 -10.98 9.86 5.50
N SER A 717 -11.66 8.74 5.33
CA SER A 717 -13.09 8.56 5.54
C SER A 717 -13.46 7.28 6.32
N ASN A 718 -12.48 6.50 6.74
CA ASN A 718 -12.61 5.27 7.51
C ASN A 718 -12.68 5.55 9.02
N TYR A 719 -11.65 6.21 9.56
CA TYR A 719 -11.51 6.48 11.00
C TYR A 719 -10.50 7.63 11.29
N PRO A 720 -10.85 8.92 11.03
CA PRO A 720 -9.88 10.02 10.85
C PRO A 720 -9.29 10.60 12.14
N HIS A 721 -8.74 9.75 13.01
CA HIS A 721 -8.25 10.02 14.37
C HIS A 721 -7.01 9.16 14.68
N ASP A 722 -5.96 9.38 13.90
CA ASP A 722 -4.94 8.37 13.57
C ASP A 722 -3.72 8.53 14.49
N ASN A 723 -3.27 9.78 14.61
CA ASN A 723 -2.18 10.16 15.50
C ASN A 723 -2.48 9.95 16.99
N ASN A 724 -3.67 10.36 17.45
CA ASN A 724 -4.03 10.33 18.87
C ASN A 724 -5.48 9.86 19.00
N ALA A 725 -5.66 8.54 19.09
CA ALA A 725 -6.95 7.87 19.05
C ALA A 725 -7.46 7.47 20.45
N ALA A 726 -8.77 7.39 20.61
CA ALA A 726 -9.42 6.78 21.77
C ALA A 726 -10.45 5.75 21.28
N ILE A 727 -10.01 4.51 21.10
CA ILE A 727 -10.85 3.41 20.61
C ILE A 727 -11.60 2.77 21.80
N ALA A 728 -12.86 2.39 21.61
CA ALA A 728 -13.67 1.75 22.64
C ALA A 728 -14.46 0.55 22.09
N ASN A 729 -14.39 -0.59 22.78
CA ASN A 729 -15.01 -1.86 22.36
C ASN A 729 -15.74 -2.56 23.52
N GLU A 730 -16.77 -3.38 23.22
CA GLU A 730 -17.51 -4.17 24.22
C GLU A 730 -17.81 -5.58 23.71
N TRP A 731 -17.41 -6.60 24.47
CA TRP A 731 -17.72 -8.01 24.19
C TRP A 731 -18.13 -8.77 25.47
N LYS A 732 -18.50 -10.04 25.33
CA LYS A 732 -18.97 -10.89 26.44
C LYS A 732 -18.03 -12.07 26.68
N LEU A 733 -17.73 -12.35 27.95
CA LEU A 733 -17.00 -13.56 28.32
C LEU A 733 -17.80 -14.81 27.93
N LEU A 734 -17.09 -15.87 27.54
CA LEU A 734 -17.70 -17.15 27.15
C LEU A 734 -18.08 -18.04 28.35
N THR A 735 -17.67 -17.66 29.57
CA THR A 735 -17.91 -18.37 30.84
C THR A 735 -19.19 -17.90 31.55
N ASP A 736 -20.00 -18.83 32.04
CA ASP A 736 -21.19 -18.55 32.85
C ASP A 736 -20.90 -18.64 34.36
N ARG A 737 -20.95 -17.49 35.03
CA ARG A 737 -20.75 -17.37 36.48
C ARG A 737 -22.03 -17.56 37.30
N THR A 738 -23.21 -17.71 36.67
CA THR A 738 -24.53 -17.71 37.32
C THR A 738 -24.66 -18.72 38.46
N ALA A 739 -24.08 -19.92 38.31
CA ALA A 739 -24.10 -20.95 39.36
C ALA A 739 -23.23 -20.57 40.58
N LEU A 740 -22.05 -19.99 40.34
CA LEU A 740 -21.12 -19.56 41.38
C LEU A 740 -21.68 -18.37 42.16
N ASP A 741 -22.17 -17.33 41.48
CA ASP A 741 -22.70 -16.14 42.14
C ASP A 741 -24.00 -16.45 42.91
N ARG A 742 -24.81 -17.41 42.44
CA ARG A 742 -25.93 -17.96 43.22
C ARG A 742 -25.44 -18.64 44.50
N ALA A 743 -24.46 -19.55 44.41
CA ALA A 743 -23.94 -20.27 45.57
C ALA A 743 -23.32 -19.32 46.61
N ILE A 744 -22.59 -18.30 46.16
CA ILE A 744 -22.06 -17.21 47.01
C ILE A 744 -23.22 -16.49 47.72
N ALA A 745 -24.24 -16.03 46.98
CA ALA A 745 -25.38 -15.32 47.57
C ALA A 745 -26.19 -16.17 48.57
N GLU A 746 -26.38 -17.47 48.29
CA GLU A 746 -27.05 -18.41 49.21
C GLU A 746 -26.24 -18.62 50.51
N ALA A 747 -24.91 -18.70 50.42
CA ALA A 747 -24.04 -18.84 51.59
C ALA A 747 -23.91 -17.54 52.41
N GLU A 748 -23.89 -16.38 51.74
CA GLU A 748 -23.85 -15.05 52.40
C GLU A 748 -25.15 -14.71 53.13
N ALA A 749 -26.29 -15.22 52.65
CA ALA A 749 -27.60 -15.03 53.29
C ALA A 749 -27.80 -15.87 54.57
N LEU A 750 -26.90 -16.80 54.90
CA LEU A 750 -27.07 -17.77 55.98
C LEU A 750 -26.46 -17.29 57.31
N ASP A 751 -27.29 -17.21 58.36
CA ASP A 751 -26.81 -17.03 59.73
C ASP A 751 -26.06 -18.30 60.21
N LEU A 752 -24.74 -18.19 60.29
CA LEU A 752 -23.85 -19.28 60.73
C LEU A 752 -23.78 -19.45 62.26
N THR A 753 -24.36 -18.55 63.07
CA THR A 753 -24.26 -18.60 64.55
C THR A 753 -24.85 -19.85 65.23
N PRO A 754 -25.83 -20.60 64.67
CA PRO A 754 -26.31 -21.85 65.27
C PRO A 754 -25.34 -23.04 65.12
N TYR A 755 -24.35 -22.96 64.24
CA TYR A 755 -23.54 -24.10 63.78
C TYR A 755 -22.19 -24.22 64.48
N THR A 756 -21.55 -25.39 64.39
CA THR A 756 -20.24 -25.62 65.00
C THR A 756 -19.17 -24.78 64.31
N ALA A 757 -18.21 -24.26 65.09
CA ALA A 757 -17.14 -23.40 64.58
C ALA A 757 -16.30 -24.07 63.47
N GLU A 758 -16.20 -25.40 63.48
CA GLU A 758 -15.55 -26.19 62.44
C GLU A 758 -16.31 -26.14 61.11
N THR A 759 -17.62 -26.45 61.11
CA THR A 759 -18.41 -26.45 59.87
C THR A 759 -18.73 -25.04 59.36
N ALA A 760 -18.91 -24.07 60.26
CA ALA A 760 -19.05 -22.66 59.91
C ALA A 760 -17.76 -22.09 59.29
N LYS A 761 -16.57 -22.53 59.77
CA LYS A 761 -15.30 -22.21 59.13
C LYS A 761 -15.19 -22.83 57.72
N GLY A 762 -15.67 -24.06 57.53
CA GLY A 762 -15.72 -24.69 56.20
C GLY A 762 -16.46 -23.84 55.15
N VAL A 763 -17.63 -23.28 55.50
CA VAL A 763 -18.38 -22.36 54.63
C VAL A 763 -17.61 -21.04 54.40
N ALA A 764 -17.00 -20.48 55.45
CA ALA A 764 -16.21 -19.24 55.34
C ALA A 764 -14.95 -19.40 54.47
N ASP A 765 -14.27 -20.54 54.56
CA ASP A 765 -13.08 -20.85 53.75
C ASP A 765 -13.46 -21.11 52.29
N ALA A 766 -14.57 -21.80 52.02
CA ALA A 766 -15.10 -21.99 50.67
C ALA A 766 -15.53 -20.66 50.02
N LEU A 767 -16.22 -19.79 50.75
CA LEU A 767 -16.54 -18.43 50.33
C LEU A 767 -15.29 -17.59 50.04
N ALA A 768 -14.23 -17.73 50.85
CA ALA A 768 -12.97 -17.02 50.63
C ALA A 768 -12.26 -17.48 49.34
N ALA A 769 -12.25 -18.79 49.05
CA ALA A 769 -11.71 -19.32 47.80
C ALA A 769 -12.53 -18.89 46.58
N ALA A 770 -13.86 -18.98 46.63
CA ALA A 770 -14.76 -18.59 45.54
C ALA A 770 -14.68 -17.09 45.20
N ARG A 771 -14.48 -16.23 46.21
CA ARG A 771 -14.26 -14.78 46.03
C ARG A 771 -12.85 -14.43 45.55
N ALA A 772 -11.90 -15.36 45.61
CA ALA A 772 -10.54 -15.17 45.12
C ALA A 772 -10.34 -15.61 43.65
N LEU A 773 -11.34 -16.27 43.05
CA LEU A 773 -11.34 -16.57 41.61
C LEU A 773 -11.57 -15.29 40.80
N PRO A 774 -10.74 -15.00 39.78
CA PRO A 774 -10.98 -13.88 38.86
C PRO A 774 -12.29 -14.08 38.08
N LEU A 775 -12.77 -13.01 37.44
CA LEU A 775 -13.94 -13.04 36.56
C LEU A 775 -13.69 -13.85 35.28
N THR A 776 -12.43 -14.08 34.93
CA THR A 776 -11.93 -14.89 33.81
C THR A 776 -11.56 -16.33 34.18
N ALA A 777 -11.81 -16.77 35.42
CA ALA A 777 -11.51 -18.15 35.84
C ALA A 777 -12.19 -19.19 34.92
N ALA A 778 -11.55 -20.33 34.67
CA ALA A 778 -12.10 -21.31 33.74
C ALA A 778 -13.44 -21.87 34.27
N GLN A 779 -14.37 -22.24 33.38
CA GLN A 779 -15.70 -22.71 33.77
C GLN A 779 -15.64 -23.84 34.81
N ALA A 780 -14.72 -24.79 34.64
CA ALA A 780 -14.53 -25.90 35.58
C ALA A 780 -14.07 -25.45 36.98
N GLU A 781 -13.37 -24.32 37.10
CA GLU A 781 -12.98 -23.72 38.39
C GLU A 781 -14.17 -22.99 39.03
N MET A 782 -14.96 -22.25 38.23
CA MET A 782 -16.20 -21.62 38.70
C MET A 782 -17.20 -22.66 39.20
N ASP A 783 -17.40 -23.74 38.44
CA ASP A 783 -18.26 -24.87 38.78
C ASP A 783 -17.77 -25.60 40.04
N ALA A 784 -16.46 -25.83 40.16
CA ALA A 784 -15.86 -26.47 41.34
C ALA A 784 -15.99 -25.61 42.60
N ALA A 785 -15.80 -24.29 42.50
CA ALA A 785 -16.00 -23.36 43.61
C ALA A 785 -17.47 -23.26 44.04
N ALA A 786 -18.40 -23.24 43.07
CA ALA A 786 -19.83 -23.30 43.34
C ALA A 786 -20.18 -24.60 44.09
N GLN A 787 -19.68 -25.75 43.59
CA GLN A 787 -19.95 -27.03 44.22
C GLN A 787 -19.33 -27.14 45.63
N ALA A 788 -18.14 -26.58 45.85
CA ALA A 788 -17.48 -26.55 47.16
C ALA A 788 -18.26 -25.73 48.20
N ILE A 789 -18.89 -24.61 47.79
CA ILE A 789 -19.81 -23.87 48.66
C ILE A 789 -21.03 -24.74 49.00
N GLU A 790 -21.67 -25.36 48.01
CA GLU A 790 -22.83 -26.23 48.23
C GLU A 790 -22.49 -27.43 49.15
N ASP A 791 -21.31 -28.04 49.00
CA ASP A 791 -20.81 -29.12 49.87
C ASP A 791 -20.59 -28.61 51.30
N ALA A 792 -19.96 -27.44 51.47
CA ALA A 792 -19.74 -26.85 52.79
C ALA A 792 -21.06 -26.50 53.51
N LEU A 793 -22.05 -25.96 52.78
CA LEU A 793 -23.40 -25.70 53.29
C LEU A 793 -24.11 -27.02 53.68
N ARG A 794 -23.99 -28.07 52.87
CA ARG A 794 -24.54 -29.41 53.17
C ARG A 794 -23.82 -30.11 54.34
N ALA A 795 -22.61 -29.70 54.69
CA ALA A 795 -21.83 -30.24 55.81
C ALA A 795 -22.11 -29.55 57.17
N LEU A 796 -22.97 -28.54 57.23
CA LEU A 796 -23.23 -27.76 58.45
C LEU A 796 -23.85 -28.58 59.59
N VAL A 797 -23.20 -28.56 60.77
CA VAL A 797 -23.66 -29.25 61.99
C VAL A 797 -24.07 -28.23 63.05
N LYS A 798 -25.26 -28.38 63.65
CA LYS A 798 -25.74 -27.48 64.71
C LYS A 798 -25.03 -27.72 66.04
N THR A 799 -24.88 -26.65 66.83
CA THR A 799 -24.35 -26.75 68.20
C THR A 799 -25.32 -27.46 69.15
N ALA A 800 -24.79 -28.29 70.05
CA ALA A 800 -25.57 -29.06 71.01
C ALA A 800 -26.16 -28.13 72.10
N GLY A 801 -27.34 -27.60 71.84
CA GLY A 801 -28.04 -26.66 72.73
C GLY A 801 -29.16 -25.87 72.05
N SER A 802 -29.17 -25.75 70.72
CA SER A 802 -30.33 -25.24 69.99
C SER A 802 -31.55 -26.17 70.18
N PRO A 803 -32.74 -25.66 70.52
CA PRO A 803 -33.89 -26.50 70.82
C PRO A 803 -34.52 -27.10 69.56
N ASP A 804 -34.64 -28.43 69.51
CA ASP A 804 -35.54 -29.09 68.57
C ASP A 804 -36.99 -28.73 68.86
N THR A 805 -37.74 -28.28 67.85
CA THR A 805 -39.21 -28.25 67.92
C THR A 805 -39.83 -28.49 66.54
N PRO A 806 -40.22 -29.73 66.21
CA PRO A 806 -41.13 -29.97 65.09
C PRO A 806 -42.53 -29.54 65.49
N ALA A 807 -43.13 -28.60 64.75
CA ALA A 807 -44.50 -28.14 65.00
C ALA A 807 -45.49 -28.88 64.09
N GLU A 808 -46.08 -29.97 64.59
CA GLU A 808 -47.30 -30.52 63.98
C GLU A 808 -48.44 -29.50 64.09
N VAL A 809 -49.19 -29.30 62.99
CA VAL A 809 -50.40 -28.46 62.97
C VAL A 809 -51.62 -29.34 62.72
N PRO A 810 -52.53 -29.52 63.69
CA PRO A 810 -53.77 -30.27 63.51
C PRO A 810 -54.81 -29.48 62.70
N SER A 811 -55.80 -30.19 62.17
CA SER A 811 -56.63 -29.77 61.03
C SER A 811 -57.95 -29.05 61.35
N THR A 812 -58.51 -28.42 60.31
CA THR A 812 -59.90 -27.94 60.11
C THR A 812 -60.29 -26.59 60.73
N GLY A 813 -61.02 -25.76 59.95
CA GLY A 813 -61.53 -24.45 60.38
C GLY A 813 -61.68 -23.42 59.25
N GLU A 814 -62.81 -23.47 58.55
CA GLU A 814 -63.39 -22.43 57.67
C GLU A 814 -63.32 -21.00 58.26
N ALA A 815 -63.36 -19.86 57.54
CA ALA A 815 -63.30 -19.42 56.12
C ALA A 815 -63.22 -17.85 56.16
N ALA A 816 -63.13 -17.02 55.12
CA ALA A 816 -63.12 -17.07 53.64
C ALA A 816 -62.38 -15.78 53.14
N ALA A 817 -62.11 -15.42 51.88
CA ALA A 817 -62.17 -16.00 50.51
C ALA A 817 -60.97 -15.33 49.73
N VAL A 818 -60.82 -15.07 48.41
CA VAL A 818 -61.54 -15.02 47.11
C VAL A 818 -60.42 -15.18 46.04
N LEU A 819 -60.50 -15.88 44.88
CA LEU A 819 -61.49 -16.73 44.18
C LEU A 819 -60.72 -17.93 43.53
N PRO A 820 -61.35 -19.08 43.20
CA PRO A 820 -60.62 -20.31 42.84
C PRO A 820 -60.95 -20.90 41.43
N LEU A 821 -60.59 -22.19 41.21
CA LEU A 821 -60.93 -23.15 40.13
C LEU A 821 -59.96 -23.23 38.91
N LEU A 822 -59.63 -24.41 38.34
CA LEU A 822 -59.74 -25.83 38.79
C LEU A 822 -58.74 -26.76 38.04
N LEU A 823 -58.70 -28.05 38.41
CA LEU A 823 -57.83 -29.13 37.93
C LEU A 823 -58.15 -29.74 36.54
N LEU A 824 -57.10 -30.34 35.96
CA LEU A 824 -56.99 -31.57 35.13
C LEU A 824 -58.01 -31.96 34.02
N ALA A 825 -57.39 -32.42 32.93
CA ALA A 825 -57.83 -33.48 31.99
C ALA A 825 -58.86 -33.16 30.88
N ILE A 826 -58.88 -34.05 29.87
CA ILE A 826 -59.63 -34.02 28.59
C ILE A 826 -59.09 -32.92 27.64
N ALA A 827 -58.40 -33.16 26.52
CA ALA A 827 -58.44 -34.16 25.43
C ALA A 827 -59.35 -33.79 24.22
N ALA A 828 -58.69 -33.62 23.06
CA ALA A 828 -59.16 -33.82 21.68
C ALA A 828 -60.44 -33.11 21.11
N ALA A 829 -60.15 -32.20 20.15
CA ALA A 829 -60.83 -32.02 18.84
C ALA A 829 -62.23 -31.35 18.72
N GLY A 830 -62.39 -30.58 17.61
CA GLY A 830 -63.65 -30.01 17.09
C GLY A 830 -63.54 -28.51 16.69
N ILE A 831 -62.79 -28.09 15.65
CA ILE A 831 -62.93 -28.27 14.18
C ILE A 831 -64.04 -27.39 13.54
N VAL A 832 -63.81 -26.97 12.27
CA VAL A 832 -64.68 -26.26 11.28
C VAL A 832 -64.47 -24.72 11.29
N VAL A 833 -63.94 -23.98 10.31
CA VAL A 833 -63.45 -24.10 8.90
C VAL A 833 -63.79 -22.77 8.21
N THR A 834 -62.84 -22.14 7.48
CA THR A 834 -63.10 -21.51 6.16
C THR A 834 -61.80 -21.29 5.36
N PHE A 835 -61.61 -22.11 4.32
CA PHE A 835 -61.05 -21.80 2.98
C PHE A 835 -59.80 -20.89 2.78
N ARG A 836 -58.66 -21.57 2.49
CA ARG A 836 -57.86 -21.54 1.22
C ARG A 836 -58.49 -20.80 0.00
N PRO A 837 -57.77 -20.39 -1.09
CA PRO A 837 -56.43 -20.87 -1.51
C PRO A 837 -55.46 -19.91 -2.28
N LEU A 838 -54.28 -20.44 -2.63
CA LEU A 838 -53.51 -20.30 -3.89
C LEU A 838 -53.33 -18.92 -4.58
N PHE A 839 -52.07 -18.60 -4.87
CA PHE A 839 -51.64 -18.54 -6.28
C PHE A 839 -50.20 -19.05 -6.49
N GLN A 840 -50.02 -20.05 -7.35
CA GLN A 840 -48.73 -20.39 -7.97
C GLN A 840 -48.71 -19.88 -9.41
N ARG A 841 -47.75 -19.01 -9.76
CA ARG A 841 -47.28 -18.71 -11.13
C ARG A 841 -45.89 -18.05 -11.01
N ARG A 842 -44.90 -18.37 -11.86
CA ARG A 842 -44.73 -19.51 -12.78
C ARG A 842 -43.22 -19.68 -13.08
N LYS A 843 -42.78 -20.89 -13.44
CA LYS A 843 -41.38 -21.19 -13.82
C LYS A 843 -41.13 -20.97 -15.32
N ASN A 844 -39.85 -20.80 -15.68
CA ASN A 844 -39.21 -20.94 -17.00
C ASN A 844 -39.40 -19.83 -18.06
N ALA A 845 -38.33 -19.07 -18.32
CA ALA A 845 -37.52 -19.04 -19.57
C ALA A 845 -36.55 -17.83 -19.52
N GLY A 846 -35.31 -17.83 -20.02
CA GLY A 846 -34.57 -18.88 -20.74
C GLY A 846 -34.29 -18.49 -22.20
N HIS A 847 -33.01 -18.50 -22.60
CA HIS A 847 -32.43 -17.84 -23.79
C HIS A 847 -32.27 -16.31 -23.62
N ARG A 848 -31.22 -15.67 -24.14
CA ARG A 848 -30.02 -16.22 -24.83
C ARG A 848 -28.80 -16.16 -23.94
#